data_AF-A0A4Z0R5K7-F1
#
_entry.id   AF-A0A4Z0R5K7-F1
#
_cell.length_a   1.000
_cell.length_b   1.000
_cell.length_c   1.000
_cell.angle_alpha   90.00
_cell.angle_beta   90.00
_cell.angle_gamma   90.00
#
_symmetry.space_group_name_H-M   'P 1'
#
loop_
_entity.id
_entity.type
_entity.pdbx_description
1 polymer ?
#
loop_
_entity_poly.entity_id
_entity_poly.type
_entity_poly.pdbx_seq_one_letter_code
_entity_poly.pdbx_strand_id
1 'polypeptide(L)'
;MHFKTLIITSCTGEKKFKPENQLLQADFQACDNLSIKEKQLEEYMVTAGDMYTGMQHLRLMEGVKILRDKYGSDVVDVNIVSAGYGLISENRRIAPYEVTFNTMSPKEIVAWSKTLRIKESLSTAIKGYDLILFLLGDKYLRALELPVLTSGDQRLIFFASGTSRKLIPNEPNYFIYEVGQKDAKSFSYGLVALKGYLFKLLAQDLVLNGTGLISQIKDSPDMLSSILDKYRKVPLEQESLFAIEEIAKGVATEKKILPKEKVPTSYVSDAPRAKNYGISMRYFIPEWDDRVDPTYNFIKDESTEGRNPYLHDVYSHEIFDTPNYDGVLISKVKIEESNIKKARVQAVGVHDFIRYPNSKPIMGDCGAFGYITDEEPPYTTEEILDYYEDLGFTQGVSIDHLIVGDFAKDPVERKRRYDITRRNAADFIQKWQTGNFSFEPVGVAQGWDPQSYLESVGELIDMGYKFIALGGVARTPTKQILEILNKVVPIIPDYLQFHLFGVARLDAIPTFRKLGVTSFDSASHLRRAWLGSGSNYFAMDGKTYAAIRIPPVDGHGVRVKKMIEAGIGTKEEFKVLEVNALAALRGFDRGNVTLDDALEAVLTYDEKIGEGREKHADYYRRVLEDQPWKKCDCKICREIGIEVIIFRGNNRNRRRGFHNTYVFYNQFKKIF
;
A
#
# COMPACT_ATOMS: atom_id res chain seq x y z
N MET A 1 18.86 43.11 -2.48
CA MET A 1 19.70 41.92 -2.78
C MET A 1 18.94 41.05 -3.74
N HIS A 2 19.48 40.80 -4.94
CA HIS A 2 18.94 39.78 -5.85
C HIS A 2 19.30 38.42 -5.25
N PHE A 3 18.28 37.74 -4.74
CA PHE A 3 18.44 36.41 -4.20
C PHE A 3 18.46 35.39 -5.35
N LYS A 4 19.49 34.53 -5.40
CA LYS A 4 19.66 33.53 -6.45
C LYS A 4 20.03 32.17 -5.85
N THR A 5 19.17 31.16 -6.05
CA THR A 5 19.41 29.76 -5.62
C THR A 5 19.84 28.89 -6.77
N LEU A 6 20.75 27.96 -6.50
CA LEU A 6 21.04 26.84 -7.41
C LEU A 6 20.41 25.55 -6.88
N ILE A 7 19.72 24.83 -7.74
CA ILE A 7 19.21 23.48 -7.45
C ILE A 7 20.02 22.48 -8.26
N ILE A 8 20.56 21.47 -7.57
CA ILE A 8 21.21 20.32 -8.18
C ILE A 8 20.31 19.10 -8.04
N THR A 9 19.80 18.59 -9.16
CA THR A 9 18.93 17.39 -9.21
C THR A 9 19.55 16.28 -10.05
N SER A 10 18.97 15.08 -10.03
CA SER A 10 19.43 13.95 -10.85
C SER A 10 18.64 13.84 -12.14
N CYS A 11 19.28 13.35 -13.20
CA CYS A 11 18.57 12.89 -14.39
C CYS A 11 17.58 11.75 -14.05
N THR A 12 16.59 11.54 -14.90
CA THR A 12 15.59 10.48 -14.72
C THR A 12 15.67 9.45 -15.85
N GLY A 13 15.30 8.21 -15.53
CA GLY A 13 15.23 7.13 -16.53
C GLY A 13 14.17 7.40 -17.58
N GLU A 14 13.03 7.96 -17.14
CA GLU A 14 11.96 8.43 -18.02
C GLU A 14 12.39 9.69 -18.77
N LYS A 15 12.28 9.63 -20.09
CA LYS A 15 12.59 10.73 -20.99
C LYS A 15 11.43 10.95 -21.95
N LYS A 16 11.30 12.18 -22.44
CA LYS A 16 10.26 12.60 -23.39
C LYS A 16 10.30 11.79 -24.68
N PHE A 17 11.49 11.42 -25.14
CA PHE A 17 11.70 10.58 -26.31
C PHE A 17 12.52 9.35 -25.95
N LYS A 18 12.16 8.20 -26.52
CA LYS A 18 12.86 6.91 -26.37
C LYS A 18 13.00 6.21 -27.74
N PRO A 19 13.70 6.82 -28.70
CA PRO A 19 13.93 6.18 -30.00
C PRO A 19 14.86 4.97 -29.84
N GLU A 20 14.75 3.97 -30.72
CA GLU A 20 15.54 2.73 -30.64
C GLU A 20 17.06 2.99 -30.74
N ASN A 21 17.47 4.06 -31.42
CA ASN A 21 18.87 4.47 -31.59
C ASN A 21 19.35 5.50 -30.56
N GLN A 22 18.71 5.58 -29.38
CA GLN A 22 19.15 6.47 -28.28
C GLN A 22 20.61 6.22 -27.86
N LEU A 23 21.28 7.25 -27.35
CA LEU A 23 22.69 7.16 -26.96
C LEU A 23 22.90 6.15 -25.82
N LEU A 24 23.97 5.36 -25.91
CA LEU A 24 24.38 4.40 -24.88
C LEU A 24 25.65 4.87 -24.18
N GLN A 25 26.04 4.20 -23.09
CA GLN A 25 27.20 4.61 -22.28
C GLN A 25 28.49 4.72 -23.09
N ALA A 26 28.71 3.82 -24.06
CA ALA A 26 29.89 3.83 -24.93
C ALA A 26 29.98 5.10 -25.79
N ASP A 27 28.84 5.73 -26.12
CA ASP A 27 28.81 6.92 -26.97
C ASP A 27 29.37 8.15 -26.25
N PHE A 28 29.31 8.17 -24.92
CA PHE A 28 29.85 9.25 -24.09
C PHE A 28 31.36 9.10 -23.80
N GLN A 29 31.99 8.02 -24.23
CA GLN A 29 33.44 7.80 -24.05
C GLN A 29 34.29 8.47 -25.14
N ALA A 30 33.73 8.75 -26.32
CA ALA A 30 34.43 9.34 -27.45
C ALA A 30 33.69 10.58 -27.97
N CYS A 31 34.24 11.78 -27.74
CA CYS A 31 33.61 13.06 -28.08
C CYS A 31 33.17 13.16 -29.55
N ASP A 32 33.97 12.67 -30.48
CA ASP A 32 33.66 12.72 -31.92
C ASP A 32 32.45 11.84 -32.28
N ASN A 33 32.29 10.70 -31.59
CA ASN A 33 31.17 9.80 -31.79
C ASN A 33 29.87 10.38 -31.19
N LEU A 34 29.97 11.04 -30.03
CA LEU A 34 28.82 11.71 -29.40
C LEU A 34 28.22 12.77 -30.32
N SER A 35 29.03 13.67 -30.89
CA SER A 35 28.52 14.74 -31.76
C SER A 35 27.87 14.23 -33.05
N ILE A 36 28.39 13.15 -33.63
CA ILE A 36 27.79 12.51 -34.82
C ILE A 36 26.42 11.91 -34.47
N LYS A 37 26.32 11.18 -33.35
CA LYS A 37 25.06 10.56 -32.94
C LYS A 37 24.03 11.56 -32.44
N GLU A 38 24.44 12.64 -31.77
CA GLU A 38 23.54 13.74 -31.41
C GLU A 38 22.91 14.36 -32.66
N LYS A 39 23.70 14.56 -33.73
CA LYS A 39 23.19 15.07 -35.00
C LYS A 39 22.17 14.14 -35.66
N GLN A 40 22.30 12.82 -35.49
CA GLN A 40 21.31 11.84 -35.96
C GLN A 40 20.01 11.87 -35.12
N LEU A 41 20.07 12.37 -33.90
CA LEU A 41 18.95 12.46 -32.96
C LEU A 41 18.40 13.90 -32.83
N GLU A 42 18.78 14.82 -33.72
CA GLU A 42 18.47 16.26 -33.63
C GLU A 42 16.96 16.52 -33.48
N GLU A 43 16.11 15.74 -34.16
CA GLU A 43 14.65 15.86 -34.07
C GLU A 43 14.09 15.53 -32.68
N TYR A 44 14.82 14.73 -31.89
CA TYR A 44 14.45 14.35 -30.53
C TYR A 44 15.15 15.22 -29.47
N MET A 45 16.03 16.14 -29.88
CA MET A 45 16.79 16.97 -28.94
C MET A 45 15.94 18.12 -28.39
N VAL A 46 15.69 18.07 -27.09
CA VAL A 46 15.05 19.15 -26.32
C VAL A 46 15.97 19.58 -25.17
N THR A 47 15.61 20.66 -24.47
CA THR A 47 16.34 21.10 -23.28
C THR A 47 16.36 19.97 -22.23
N ALA A 48 17.38 19.91 -21.39
CA ALA A 48 17.44 18.93 -20.31
C ALA A 48 16.26 19.07 -19.34
N GLY A 49 15.75 20.30 -19.14
CA GLY A 49 14.54 20.59 -18.38
C GLY A 49 13.29 19.91 -18.98
N ASP A 50 13.18 19.85 -20.31
CA ASP A 50 12.05 19.21 -21.00
C ASP A 50 12.28 17.71 -21.29
N MET A 51 13.54 17.28 -21.35
CA MET A 51 13.91 15.91 -21.70
C MET A 51 13.50 14.93 -20.61
N TYR A 52 13.75 15.25 -19.34
CA TYR A 52 13.47 14.34 -18.23
C TYR A 52 12.01 14.42 -17.81
N THR A 53 11.36 13.27 -17.69
CA THR A 53 9.91 13.18 -17.39
C THR A 53 9.61 12.37 -16.12
N GLY A 54 10.64 11.96 -15.38
CA GLY A 54 10.45 11.29 -14.09
C GLY A 54 9.80 12.23 -13.05
N MET A 55 8.99 11.65 -12.17
CA MET A 55 8.12 12.42 -11.28
C MET A 55 8.86 13.38 -10.32
N GLN A 56 10.06 13.04 -9.84
CA GLN A 56 10.88 13.96 -9.05
C GLN A 56 11.20 15.25 -9.84
N HIS A 57 11.59 15.08 -11.10
CA HIS A 57 11.94 16.18 -11.99
C HIS A 57 10.71 17.05 -12.28
N LEU A 58 9.58 16.43 -12.64
CA LEU A 58 8.34 17.17 -12.90
C LEU A 58 7.90 18.01 -11.70
N ARG A 59 7.93 17.47 -10.48
CA ARG A 59 7.55 18.24 -9.28
C ARG A 59 8.54 19.36 -8.95
N LEU A 60 9.84 19.10 -9.11
CA LEU A 60 10.86 20.13 -9.00
C LEU A 60 10.57 21.29 -9.98
N MET A 61 10.34 20.97 -11.26
CA MET A 61 10.11 21.97 -12.31
C MET A 61 8.83 22.77 -12.07
N GLU A 62 7.78 22.18 -11.49
CA GLU A 62 6.60 22.91 -11.02
C GLU A 62 6.97 23.95 -9.94
N GLY A 63 7.81 23.58 -8.97
CA GLY A 63 8.32 24.52 -7.95
C GLY A 63 9.17 25.63 -8.54
N VAL A 64 10.04 25.30 -9.50
CA VAL A 64 10.88 26.26 -10.24
C VAL A 64 10.00 27.27 -10.98
N LYS A 65 8.97 26.78 -11.68
CA LYS A 65 7.99 27.62 -12.36
C LYS A 65 7.29 28.57 -11.38
N ILE A 66 6.82 28.07 -10.23
CA ILE A 66 6.18 28.90 -9.18
C ILE A 66 7.08 30.07 -8.76
N LEU A 67 8.37 29.83 -8.53
CA LEU A 67 9.31 30.88 -8.16
C LEU A 67 9.56 31.88 -9.29
N ARG A 68 9.77 31.37 -10.51
CA ARG A 68 10.07 32.22 -11.68
C ARG A 68 8.88 33.08 -12.09
N ASP A 69 7.67 32.54 -12.03
CA ASP A 69 6.43 33.27 -12.30
C ASP A 69 6.25 34.45 -11.33
N LYS A 70 6.72 34.32 -10.08
CA LYS A 70 6.61 35.38 -9.05
C LYS A 70 7.76 36.37 -9.05
N TYR A 71 9.00 35.89 -9.20
CA TYR A 71 10.22 36.67 -8.93
C TYR A 71 11.12 36.88 -10.15
N GLY A 72 10.74 36.34 -11.31
CA GLY A 72 11.52 36.41 -12.55
C GLY A 72 12.41 35.18 -12.78
N SER A 73 12.91 35.02 -14.00
CA SER A 73 13.70 33.86 -14.44
C SER A 73 14.97 33.63 -13.61
N ASP A 74 15.58 34.70 -13.12
CA ASP A 74 16.92 34.68 -12.55
C ASP A 74 16.96 34.32 -11.06
N VAL A 75 15.80 34.08 -10.44
CA VAL A 75 15.68 33.76 -9.00
C VAL A 75 16.20 32.37 -8.64
N VAL A 76 16.10 31.43 -9.60
CA VAL A 76 16.46 30.03 -9.39
C VAL A 76 17.03 29.44 -10.67
N ASP A 77 18.18 28.78 -10.54
CA ASP A 77 18.80 28.00 -11.60
C ASP A 77 18.77 26.51 -11.26
N VAL A 78 18.66 25.66 -12.28
CA VAL A 78 18.64 24.20 -12.12
C VAL A 78 19.77 23.59 -12.94
N ASN A 79 20.61 22.82 -12.26
CA ASN A 79 21.56 21.92 -12.89
C ASN A 79 21.22 20.46 -12.57
N ILE A 80 21.44 19.60 -13.56
CA ILE A 80 21.05 18.19 -13.54
C ILE A 80 22.30 17.34 -13.65
N VAL A 81 22.51 16.44 -12.68
CA VAL A 81 23.54 15.40 -12.73
C VAL A 81 23.07 14.30 -13.66
N SER A 82 23.60 14.29 -14.88
CA SER A 82 23.33 13.34 -15.95
C SER A 82 24.36 12.22 -15.95
N ALA A 83 23.91 10.97 -16.03
CA ALA A 83 24.78 9.81 -16.14
C ALA A 83 25.40 9.66 -17.54
N GLY A 84 24.95 10.44 -18.54
CA GLY A 84 25.59 10.55 -19.85
C GLY A 84 26.37 11.86 -20.01
N TYR A 85 25.79 12.99 -19.62
CA TYR A 85 26.31 14.33 -19.95
C TYR A 85 27.06 15.04 -18.81
N GLY A 86 27.22 14.40 -17.65
CA GLY A 86 27.78 15.04 -16.46
C GLY A 86 26.84 16.07 -15.83
N LEU A 87 27.36 17.10 -15.17
CA LEU A 87 26.54 18.18 -14.62
C LEU A 87 26.20 19.20 -15.70
N ILE A 88 24.91 19.37 -16.01
CA ILE A 88 24.43 20.25 -17.08
C ILE A 88 23.33 21.19 -16.60
N SER A 89 23.24 22.39 -17.20
CA SER A 89 22.08 23.26 -17.00
C SER A 89 20.82 22.65 -17.61
N GLU A 90 19.66 22.90 -17.01
CA GLU A 90 18.36 22.54 -17.58
C GLU A 90 18.16 23.08 -19.01
N ASN A 91 18.80 24.19 -19.37
CA ASN A 91 18.65 24.81 -20.69
C ASN A 91 19.52 24.15 -21.78
N ARG A 92 20.42 23.24 -21.41
CA ARG A 92 21.25 22.52 -22.38
C ARG A 92 20.38 21.59 -23.20
N ARG A 93 20.38 21.73 -24.53
CA ARG A 93 19.78 20.73 -25.42
C ARG A 93 20.57 19.43 -25.36
N ILE A 94 19.87 18.31 -25.20
CA ILE A 94 20.47 16.97 -25.09
C ILE A 94 19.68 15.98 -25.95
N ALA A 95 20.35 14.93 -26.43
CA ALA A 95 19.72 13.81 -27.10
C ALA A 95 19.20 12.78 -26.08
N PRO A 96 18.18 11.97 -26.44
CA PRO A 96 17.74 10.85 -25.60
C PRO A 96 18.85 9.81 -25.46
N TYR A 97 18.97 9.23 -24.26
CA TYR A 97 20.03 8.27 -23.93
C TYR A 97 19.59 7.27 -22.85
N GLU A 98 20.22 6.10 -22.82
CA GLU A 98 19.99 5.04 -21.83
C GLU A 98 21.26 4.74 -21.03
N VAL A 99 21.51 5.60 -20.05
CA VAL A 99 22.62 5.44 -19.10
C VAL A 99 22.11 5.84 -17.73
N THR A 100 22.48 5.08 -16.70
CA THR A 100 22.10 5.38 -15.32
C THR A 100 23.19 4.94 -14.35
N PHE A 101 23.44 5.74 -13.31
CA PHE A 101 24.29 5.28 -12.20
C PHE A 101 23.64 4.12 -11.43
N ASN A 102 22.33 3.91 -11.57
CA ASN A 102 21.59 2.90 -10.80
C ASN A 102 22.00 1.46 -11.12
N THR A 103 22.59 1.19 -12.29
CA THR A 103 23.12 -0.14 -12.65
C THR A 103 24.59 -0.31 -12.28
N MET A 104 25.29 0.76 -11.89
CA MET A 104 26.72 0.74 -11.58
C MET A 104 26.99 0.47 -10.09
N SER A 105 28.12 -0.18 -9.81
CA SER A 105 28.70 -0.34 -8.48
C SER A 105 29.33 0.96 -7.96
N PRO A 106 29.59 1.09 -6.64
CA PRO A 106 30.18 2.31 -6.08
C PRO A 106 31.52 2.72 -6.71
N LYS A 107 32.37 1.76 -7.10
CA LYS A 107 33.66 2.06 -7.74
C LYS A 107 33.49 2.53 -9.18
N GLU A 108 32.56 1.92 -9.91
CA GLU A 108 32.23 2.31 -11.29
C GLU A 108 31.62 3.71 -11.35
N ILE A 109 30.73 4.06 -10.41
CA ILE A 109 30.15 5.41 -10.32
C ILE A 109 31.26 6.45 -10.19
N VAL A 110 32.22 6.23 -9.30
CA VAL A 110 33.35 7.17 -9.07
C VAL A 110 34.28 7.25 -10.27
N ALA A 111 34.55 6.12 -10.94
CA ALA A 111 35.36 6.14 -12.15
C ALA A 111 34.64 6.90 -13.29
N TRP A 112 33.35 6.62 -13.48
CA TRP A 112 32.53 7.23 -14.52
C TRP A 112 32.28 8.73 -14.27
N SER A 113 32.08 9.14 -13.02
CA SER A 113 31.90 10.56 -12.66
C SER A 113 33.11 11.42 -13.00
N LYS A 114 34.33 10.86 -12.92
CA LYS A 114 35.57 11.52 -13.31
C LYS A 114 35.66 11.71 -14.82
N THR A 115 35.29 10.70 -15.60
CA THR A 115 35.19 10.83 -17.06
C THR A 115 34.21 11.95 -17.44
N LEU A 116 33.10 12.06 -16.71
CA LEU A 116 32.09 13.10 -16.91
C LEU A 116 32.42 14.45 -16.24
N ARG A 117 33.55 14.56 -15.53
CA ARG A 117 34.03 15.77 -14.83
C ARG A 117 32.97 16.40 -13.92
N ILE A 118 32.19 15.57 -13.22
CA ILE A 118 31.04 16.02 -12.42
C ILE A 118 31.50 16.91 -11.26
N LYS A 119 32.57 16.54 -10.55
CA LYS A 119 33.08 17.28 -9.40
C LYS A 119 33.61 18.66 -9.80
N GLU A 120 34.34 18.74 -10.90
CA GLU A 120 34.92 19.98 -11.43
C GLU A 120 33.82 20.93 -11.91
N SER A 121 32.85 20.40 -12.65
CA SER A 121 31.68 21.17 -13.10
C SER A 121 30.84 21.64 -11.91
N LEU A 122 30.66 20.81 -10.88
CA LEU A 122 29.97 21.20 -9.65
C LEU A 122 30.72 22.33 -8.93
N SER A 123 32.03 22.17 -8.74
CA SER A 123 32.88 23.18 -8.07
C SER A 123 32.87 24.53 -8.79
N THR A 124 32.62 24.53 -10.10
CA THR A 124 32.45 25.75 -10.89
C THR A 124 31.03 26.29 -10.80
N ALA A 125 30.03 25.42 -10.93
CA ALA A 125 28.61 25.80 -10.98
C ALA A 125 28.11 26.44 -9.67
N ILE A 126 28.61 25.98 -8.52
CA ILE A 126 28.19 26.56 -7.24
C ILE A 126 28.78 27.96 -6.99
N LYS A 127 29.77 28.40 -7.77
CA LYS A 127 30.35 29.75 -7.61
C LYS A 127 29.30 30.79 -7.96
N GLY A 128 29.11 31.78 -7.08
CA GLY A 128 28.14 32.86 -7.28
C GLY A 128 26.74 32.58 -6.72
N TYR A 129 26.55 31.48 -5.98
CA TYR A 129 25.32 31.19 -5.25
C TYR A 129 25.59 31.13 -3.76
N ASP A 130 24.75 31.78 -2.97
CA ASP A 130 24.84 31.75 -1.50
C ASP A 130 24.13 30.53 -0.91
N LEU A 131 23.11 30.02 -1.61
CA LEU A 131 22.32 28.85 -1.21
C LEU A 131 22.23 27.86 -2.37
N ILE A 132 22.56 26.60 -2.09
CA ILE A 132 22.50 25.49 -3.05
C ILE A 132 21.70 24.34 -2.44
N LEU A 133 20.70 23.87 -3.17
CA LEU A 133 19.83 22.76 -2.75
C LEU A 133 20.14 21.52 -3.59
N PHE A 134 20.40 20.39 -2.95
CA PHE A 134 20.69 19.11 -3.61
C PHE A 134 19.54 18.12 -3.42
N LEU A 135 18.92 17.72 -4.53
CA LEU A 135 17.83 16.75 -4.58
C LEU A 135 18.33 15.45 -5.24
N LEU A 136 19.28 14.77 -4.58
CA LEU A 136 20.01 13.64 -5.17
C LEU A 136 19.87 12.36 -4.34
N GLY A 137 19.71 11.21 -5.01
CA GLY A 137 19.80 9.89 -4.38
C GLY A 137 21.24 9.46 -4.09
N ASP A 138 21.42 8.41 -3.29
CA ASP A 138 22.75 7.92 -2.82
C ASP A 138 23.79 7.78 -3.94
N LYS A 139 23.39 7.15 -5.05
CA LYS A 139 24.28 6.89 -6.19
C LYS A 139 24.71 8.18 -6.91
N TYR A 140 23.82 9.16 -7.02
CA TYR A 140 24.14 10.45 -7.63
C TYR A 140 24.93 11.36 -6.68
N LEU A 141 24.68 11.29 -5.36
CA LEU A 141 25.52 11.94 -4.35
C LEU A 141 26.96 11.42 -4.40
N ARG A 142 27.13 10.11 -4.54
CA ARG A 142 28.45 9.50 -4.70
C ARG A 142 29.21 10.04 -5.92
N ALA A 143 28.51 10.31 -7.02
CA ALA A 143 29.10 10.86 -8.23
C ALA A 143 29.59 12.31 -8.06
N LEU A 144 29.20 13.03 -7.01
CA LEU A 144 29.70 14.38 -6.72
C LEU A 144 31.09 14.38 -6.11
N GLU A 145 31.52 13.28 -5.49
CA GLU A 145 32.81 13.14 -4.80
C GLU A 145 33.08 14.30 -3.82
N LEU A 146 32.11 14.60 -2.95
CA LEU A 146 32.24 15.62 -1.90
C LEU A 146 33.46 15.36 -0.98
N PRO A 147 34.07 16.39 -0.37
CA PRO A 147 33.67 17.80 -0.36
C PRO A 147 34.06 18.58 -1.63
N VAL A 148 33.37 19.71 -1.83
CA VAL A 148 33.72 20.79 -2.77
C VAL A 148 34.09 22.06 -1.99
N LEU A 149 34.90 22.93 -2.59
CA LEU A 149 35.30 24.19 -1.94
C LEU A 149 34.12 25.16 -1.91
N THR A 150 33.78 25.65 -0.71
CA THR A 150 32.68 26.60 -0.47
C THR A 150 33.22 27.93 0.04
N SER A 151 32.57 29.05 -0.29
CA SER A 151 32.86 30.35 0.38
C SER A 151 32.26 30.39 1.79
N GLY A 152 32.77 31.30 2.65
CA GLY A 152 32.43 31.32 4.09
C GLY A 152 30.93 31.43 4.40
N ASP A 153 30.20 32.22 3.61
CA ASP A 153 28.75 32.43 3.81
C ASP A 153 27.89 31.48 2.96
N GLN A 154 28.48 30.57 2.20
CA GLN A 154 27.73 29.66 1.33
C GLN A 154 27.10 28.51 2.13
N ARG A 155 25.91 28.08 1.71
CA ARG A 155 25.17 26.98 2.35
C ARG A 155 24.73 25.95 1.34
N LEU A 156 25.07 24.69 1.60
CA LEU A 156 24.73 23.54 0.78
C LEU A 156 23.76 22.65 1.58
N ILE A 157 22.51 22.58 1.14
CA ILE A 157 21.45 21.83 1.80
C ILE A 157 21.11 20.59 0.98
N PHE A 158 21.18 19.42 1.59
CA PHE A 158 20.98 18.14 0.92
C PHE A 158 19.67 17.49 1.38
N PHE A 159 18.73 17.32 0.44
CA PHE A 159 17.55 16.48 0.61
C PHE A 159 17.98 15.02 0.37
N ALA A 160 18.38 14.33 1.44
CA ALA A 160 19.04 13.03 1.35
C ALA A 160 18.49 12.04 2.38
N SER A 161 18.53 10.74 2.07
CA SER A 161 18.17 9.71 3.05
C SER A 161 19.24 9.57 4.13
N GLY A 162 18.88 9.14 5.33
CA GLY A 162 19.84 8.92 6.43
C GLY A 162 21.03 8.02 6.07
N THR A 163 20.83 7.03 5.18
CA THR A 163 21.91 6.16 4.68
C THR A 163 22.97 6.90 3.86
N SER A 164 22.63 8.04 3.26
CA SER A 164 23.52 8.88 2.46
C SER A 164 24.27 9.92 3.30
N ARG A 165 24.00 10.01 4.62
CA ARG A 165 24.73 10.88 5.55
C ARG A 165 26.24 10.70 5.46
N LYS A 166 26.70 9.46 5.31
CA LYS A 166 28.12 9.10 5.17
C LYS A 166 28.81 9.65 3.91
N LEU A 167 28.05 10.10 2.92
CA LEU A 167 28.57 10.68 1.66
C LEU A 167 28.68 12.19 1.72
N ILE A 168 28.16 12.83 2.77
CA ILE A 168 28.08 14.28 2.91
C ILE A 168 28.98 14.68 4.10
N PRO A 169 29.92 15.63 3.90
CA PRO A 169 30.79 16.12 4.96
C PRO A 169 30.03 16.60 6.19
N ASN A 170 30.64 16.44 7.37
CA ASN A 170 30.14 17.02 8.62
C ASN A 170 30.86 18.35 8.89
N GLU A 171 30.65 19.33 8.02
CA GLU A 171 31.28 20.66 8.04
C GLU A 171 30.20 21.76 8.10
N PRO A 172 30.50 22.97 8.61
CA PRO A 172 29.49 24.00 8.87
C PRO A 172 28.62 24.41 7.67
N ASN A 173 29.17 24.35 6.46
CA ASN A 173 28.47 24.75 5.24
C ASN A 173 27.60 23.63 4.65
N TYR A 174 27.64 22.41 5.20
CA TYR A 174 26.95 21.22 4.71
C TYR A 174 25.81 20.84 5.66
N PHE A 175 24.57 21.01 5.20
CA PHE A 175 23.38 20.69 5.97
C PHE A 175 22.57 19.59 5.31
N ILE A 176 21.95 18.72 6.11
CA ILE A 176 21.13 17.62 5.60
C ILE A 176 19.73 17.77 6.13
N TYR A 177 18.79 17.88 5.20
CA TYR A 177 17.39 17.65 5.46
C TYR A 177 17.12 16.17 5.17
N GLU A 178 16.98 15.37 6.23
CA GLU A 178 16.77 13.94 6.08
C GLU A 178 15.40 13.66 5.46
N VAL A 179 15.39 12.92 4.34
CA VAL A 179 14.18 12.56 3.59
C VAL A 179 14.17 11.05 3.37
N GLY A 180 13.20 10.36 3.96
CA GLY A 180 13.07 8.91 3.90
C GLY A 180 11.63 8.42 3.74
N GLN A 181 11.43 7.12 3.97
CA GLN A 181 10.11 6.47 3.87
C GLN A 181 9.08 7.06 4.85
N LYS A 182 9.53 7.45 6.05
CA LYS A 182 8.68 8.14 7.03
C LYS A 182 8.13 9.45 6.48
N ASP A 183 8.97 10.22 5.79
CA ASP A 183 8.57 11.47 5.15
C ASP A 183 7.63 11.20 3.97
N ALA A 184 7.93 10.20 3.12
CA ALA A 184 7.04 9.80 2.03
C ALA A 184 5.61 9.52 2.54
N LYS A 185 5.52 8.83 3.68
CA LYS A 185 4.25 8.56 4.37
C LYS A 185 3.63 9.84 4.93
N SER A 186 4.38 10.67 5.67
CA SER A 186 3.83 11.89 6.30
C SER A 186 3.40 12.94 5.27
N PHE A 187 4.07 13.02 4.13
CA PHE A 187 3.67 13.90 3.03
C PHE A 187 2.64 13.25 2.08
N SER A 188 2.29 11.98 2.31
CA SER A 188 1.42 11.16 1.46
C SER A 188 1.83 11.22 -0.02
N TYR A 189 3.12 11.05 -0.28
CA TYR A 189 3.71 11.20 -1.61
C TYR A 189 4.73 10.08 -1.88
N GLY A 190 4.84 9.64 -3.14
CA GLY A 190 5.75 8.54 -3.49
C GLY A 190 7.22 8.88 -3.22
N LEU A 191 7.97 7.96 -2.58
CA LEU A 191 9.38 8.18 -2.17
C LEU A 191 10.26 8.67 -3.33
N VAL A 192 10.07 8.10 -4.52
CA VAL A 192 10.85 8.45 -5.73
C VAL A 192 10.69 9.93 -6.10
N ALA A 193 9.51 10.51 -5.87
CA ALA A 193 9.18 11.87 -6.27
C ALA A 193 9.27 12.88 -5.13
N LEU A 194 9.42 12.40 -3.89
CA LEU A 194 9.26 13.17 -2.66
C LEU A 194 10.17 14.40 -2.61
N LYS A 195 11.44 14.30 -2.99
CA LYS A 195 12.38 15.44 -2.92
C LYS A 195 11.96 16.61 -3.81
N GLY A 196 11.50 16.31 -5.03
CA GLY A 196 10.97 17.32 -5.94
C GLY A 196 9.68 17.94 -5.43
N TYR A 197 8.82 17.12 -4.80
CA TYR A 197 7.59 17.60 -4.18
C TYR A 197 7.84 18.50 -2.96
N LEU A 198 8.79 18.14 -2.09
CA LEU A 198 9.18 18.97 -0.94
C LEU A 198 9.73 20.32 -1.39
N PHE A 199 10.53 20.34 -2.45
CA PHE A 199 10.97 21.60 -3.04
C PHE A 199 9.81 22.43 -3.60
N LYS A 200 8.83 21.80 -4.26
CA LYS A 200 7.61 22.49 -4.71
C LYS A 200 6.85 23.15 -3.56
N LEU A 201 6.68 22.44 -2.44
CA LEU A 201 6.03 22.99 -1.23
C LEU A 201 6.83 24.16 -0.66
N LEU A 202 8.16 24.03 -0.58
CA LEU A 202 9.04 25.12 -0.19
C LEU A 202 8.87 26.34 -1.11
N ALA A 203 8.84 26.13 -2.43
CA ALA A 203 8.63 27.20 -3.41
C ALA A 203 7.29 27.95 -3.21
N GLN A 204 6.21 27.22 -2.91
CA GLN A 204 4.92 27.83 -2.58
C GLN A 204 5.02 28.74 -1.36
N ASP A 205 5.74 28.30 -0.33
CA ASP A 205 5.95 29.07 0.88
C ASP A 205 6.82 30.30 0.69
N LEU A 206 7.85 30.20 -0.15
CA LEU A 206 8.69 31.34 -0.50
C LEU A 206 7.84 32.42 -1.19
N VAL A 207 6.91 32.02 -2.08
CA VAL A 207 5.98 32.97 -2.73
C VAL A 207 5.03 33.63 -1.73
N LEU A 208 4.54 32.88 -0.74
CA LEU A 208 3.60 33.39 0.27
C LEU A 208 4.26 34.31 1.30
N ASN A 209 5.46 33.98 1.76
CA ASN A 209 6.14 34.68 2.88
C ASN A 209 7.23 35.66 2.39
N GLY A 210 7.52 35.69 1.09
CA GLY A 210 8.53 36.57 0.49
C GLY A 210 9.95 36.02 0.54
N THR A 211 10.85 36.70 -0.19
CA THR A 211 12.26 36.27 -0.37
C THR A 211 13.10 36.34 0.90
N GLY A 212 12.64 37.05 1.94
CA GLY A 212 13.30 37.09 3.25
C GLY A 212 13.40 35.71 3.92
N LEU A 213 12.47 34.80 3.62
CA LEU A 213 12.49 33.42 4.11
C LEU A 213 13.73 32.65 3.63
N ILE A 214 14.32 33.02 2.48
CA ILE A 214 15.45 32.29 1.94
C ILE A 214 16.78 32.71 2.59
N SER A 215 16.92 33.99 2.94
CA SER A 215 17.98 34.44 3.84
C SER A 215 17.89 33.73 5.20
N GLN A 216 16.68 33.54 5.73
CA GLN A 216 16.49 32.80 6.98
C GLN A 216 16.88 31.32 6.84
N ILE A 217 16.52 30.65 5.74
CA ILE A 217 16.92 29.25 5.50
C ILE A 217 18.45 29.11 5.35
N LYS A 218 19.10 30.10 4.74
CA LYS A 218 20.57 30.15 4.66
C LYS A 218 21.20 30.28 6.05
N ASP A 219 20.70 31.20 6.87
CA ASP A 219 21.27 31.48 8.19
C ASP A 219 20.91 30.41 9.24
N SER A 220 19.75 29.76 9.08
CA SER A 220 19.22 28.73 10.00
C SER A 220 18.55 27.57 9.25
N PRO A 221 19.31 26.67 8.61
CA PRO A 221 18.77 25.58 7.80
C PRO A 221 17.80 24.63 8.52
N ASP A 222 17.91 24.49 9.84
CA ASP A 222 17.02 23.67 10.67
C ASP A 222 15.55 24.07 10.56
N MET A 223 15.27 25.34 10.22
CA MET A 223 13.91 25.84 10.02
C MET A 223 13.20 25.21 8.83
N LEU A 224 13.91 24.54 7.91
CA LEU A 224 13.28 23.78 6.83
C LEU A 224 12.29 22.75 7.37
N SER A 225 12.57 22.18 8.55
CA SER A 225 11.63 21.30 9.23
C SER A 225 10.35 22.04 9.56
N SER A 226 10.38 23.18 10.25
CA SER A 226 9.15 23.91 10.61
C SER A 226 8.36 24.40 9.40
N ILE A 227 9.04 24.81 8.32
CA ILE A 227 8.41 25.22 7.06
C ILE A 227 7.67 24.05 6.41
N LEU A 228 8.34 22.90 6.27
CA LEU A 228 7.78 21.75 5.56
C LEU A 228 6.84 20.91 6.44
N ASP A 229 7.04 20.90 7.76
CA ASP A 229 6.28 20.10 8.72
C ASP A 229 4.80 20.49 8.74
N LYS A 230 4.43 21.72 8.42
CA LYS A 230 3.01 22.11 8.29
C LYS A 230 2.28 21.46 7.11
N TYR A 231 3.04 21.02 6.10
CA TYR A 231 2.52 20.24 4.98
C TYR A 231 2.62 18.74 5.22
N ARG A 232 3.29 18.31 6.30
CA ARG A 232 3.12 16.94 6.74
C ARG A 232 1.66 16.80 7.06
N LYS A 233 1.02 15.90 6.34
CA LYS A 233 -0.25 15.39 6.78
C LYS A 233 0.07 14.70 8.11
N VAL A 234 -0.58 15.16 9.18
CA VAL A 234 -0.81 14.26 10.33
C VAL A 234 -1.23 12.96 9.69
N PRO A 235 -0.60 11.82 10.00
CA PRO A 235 -1.06 10.58 9.44
C PRO A 235 -2.55 10.51 9.75
N LEU A 236 -3.40 10.75 8.75
CA LEU A 236 -4.41 9.78 8.47
C LEU A 236 -3.62 8.50 8.56
N GLU A 237 -3.95 7.70 9.54
CA GLU A 237 -3.72 6.29 9.42
C GLU A 237 -4.38 5.87 8.09
N GLN A 238 -3.71 6.08 6.96
CA GLN A 238 -3.25 4.95 6.20
C GLN A 238 -2.40 4.09 7.16
N GLU A 239 -3.07 3.47 8.14
CA GLU A 239 -3.19 2.03 8.06
C GLU A 239 -3.32 1.77 6.57
N SER A 240 -2.25 1.27 5.95
CA SER A 240 -2.47 0.29 4.92
C SER A 240 -3.69 -0.52 5.37
N LEU A 241 -4.54 -0.98 4.47
CA LEU A 241 -5.51 -2.01 4.84
C LEU A 241 -4.85 -3.28 5.46
N PHE A 242 -3.54 -3.25 5.77
CA PHE A 242 -2.58 -4.30 6.01
C PHE A 242 -1.37 -3.79 6.80
N ALA A 243 -1.46 -3.61 8.13
CA ALA A 243 -0.31 -3.20 8.95
C ALA A 243 0.86 -4.20 8.83
N ILE A 244 1.99 -3.78 8.24
CA ILE A 244 3.31 -4.38 8.47
C ILE A 244 4.36 -3.26 8.52
N GLU A 245 5.12 -3.28 9.61
CA GLU A 245 6.41 -2.61 9.88
C GLU A 245 6.42 -1.12 10.25
N GLU A 246 6.18 -0.84 11.54
CA GLU A 246 7.02 0.09 12.33
C GLU A 246 6.92 -0.22 13.83
N ILE A 247 7.53 -1.33 14.27
CA ILE A 247 7.93 -1.51 15.68
C ILE A 247 9.45 -1.67 15.68
N ALA A 248 10.13 -0.54 15.62
CA ALA A 248 11.49 -0.38 16.13
C ALA A 248 11.75 1.13 16.25
N LYS A 249 11.99 1.55 17.51
CA LYS A 249 12.41 2.89 17.98
C LYS A 249 11.27 3.86 18.32
N GLY A 250 10.90 3.84 19.60
CA GLY A 250 10.12 4.90 20.25
C GLY A 250 9.45 4.40 21.52
N VAL A 251 10.14 4.61 22.65
CA VAL A 251 9.73 4.53 24.06
C VAL A 251 8.32 3.98 24.36
N ALA A 252 8.30 2.92 25.16
CA ALA A 252 7.14 2.34 25.80
C ALA A 252 6.18 3.41 26.37
N THR A 253 5.08 3.61 25.68
CA THR A 253 3.79 3.85 26.35
C THR A 253 2.85 2.81 25.78
N GLU A 254 2.44 1.87 26.63
CA GLU A 254 1.38 0.94 26.32
C GLU A 254 0.16 1.74 25.86
N LYS A 255 -0.14 1.75 24.55
CA LYS A 255 -1.53 1.90 24.14
C LYS A 255 -2.23 0.67 24.71
N LYS A 256 -2.83 0.84 25.89
CA LYS A 256 -3.87 -0.05 26.43
C LYS A 256 -4.70 -0.47 25.22
N ILE A 257 -4.76 -1.78 24.99
CA ILE A 257 -5.84 -2.37 24.21
C ILE A 257 -7.10 -1.78 24.85
N LEU A 258 -7.72 -0.80 24.19
CA LEU A 258 -9.04 -0.34 24.60
C LEU A 258 -9.87 -1.62 24.67
N PRO A 259 -10.48 -1.92 25.82
CA PRO A 259 -11.33 -3.10 25.92
C PRO A 259 -12.28 -3.07 24.73
N LYS A 260 -12.52 -4.21 24.07
CA LYS A 260 -13.63 -4.36 23.13
C LYS A 260 -14.81 -3.69 23.80
N GLU A 261 -15.26 -2.53 23.31
CA GLU A 261 -16.55 -2.01 23.70
C GLU A 261 -17.51 -3.10 23.26
N LYS A 262 -17.93 -3.95 24.20
CA LYS A 262 -19.10 -4.80 24.00
C LYS A 262 -20.16 -3.83 23.51
N VAL A 263 -20.73 -4.10 22.33
CA VAL A 263 -21.86 -3.33 21.82
C VAL A 263 -22.80 -3.11 23.00
N PRO A 264 -23.03 -1.86 23.45
CA PRO A 264 -23.85 -1.62 24.62
C PRO A 264 -25.17 -2.35 24.42
N THR A 265 -25.57 -3.15 25.41
CA THR A 265 -26.83 -3.90 25.40
C THR A 265 -28.04 -3.00 25.11
N SER A 266 -27.90 -1.68 25.29
CA SER A 266 -28.88 -0.65 24.97
C SER A 266 -29.20 -0.49 23.47
N TYR A 267 -28.40 -1.01 22.53
CA TYR A 267 -28.73 -0.96 21.09
C TYR A 267 -29.57 -2.16 20.60
N VAL A 268 -29.81 -3.17 21.46
CA VAL A 268 -30.39 -4.45 21.04
C VAL A 268 -31.89 -4.57 21.39
N SER A 269 -32.42 -3.86 22.39
CA SER A 269 -33.77 -4.15 22.90
C SER A 269 -34.94 -3.60 22.07
N ASP A 270 -34.92 -2.34 21.59
CA ASP A 270 -36.20 -1.71 21.19
C ASP A 270 -36.32 -1.26 19.71
N ALA A 271 -35.27 -1.38 18.90
CA ALA A 271 -35.38 -1.04 17.48
C ALA A 271 -36.37 -2.00 16.76
N PRO A 272 -37.33 -1.51 15.95
CA PRO A 272 -38.16 -2.37 15.12
C PRO A 272 -37.29 -3.12 14.10
N ARG A 273 -37.67 -4.35 13.76
CA ARG A 273 -37.01 -5.10 12.69
C ARG A 273 -37.24 -4.37 11.36
N ALA A 274 -36.19 -4.24 10.54
CA ALA A 274 -36.33 -3.75 9.17
C ALA A 274 -37.28 -4.64 8.36
N LYS A 275 -37.99 -4.07 7.38
CA LYS A 275 -38.99 -4.79 6.59
C LYS A 275 -38.38 -5.97 5.80
N ASN A 276 -37.12 -5.86 5.40
CA ASN A 276 -36.37 -6.89 4.69
C ASN A 276 -35.71 -7.96 5.58
N TYR A 277 -36.02 -8.00 6.89
CA TYR A 277 -35.39 -8.93 7.85
C TYR A 277 -35.50 -10.43 7.45
N GLY A 278 -36.51 -10.78 6.65
CA GLY A 278 -36.71 -12.12 6.11
C GLY A 278 -35.62 -12.56 5.11
N ILE A 279 -34.87 -11.65 4.51
CA ILE A 279 -33.78 -11.97 3.59
C ILE A 279 -32.59 -12.54 4.39
N SER A 280 -32.06 -13.69 3.94
CA SER A 280 -30.89 -14.29 4.59
C SER A 280 -29.65 -13.43 4.39
N MET A 281 -28.86 -13.27 5.45
CA MET A 281 -27.60 -12.54 5.39
C MET A 281 -26.53 -13.37 4.64
N ARG A 282 -25.72 -12.73 3.80
CA ARG A 282 -24.63 -13.37 3.02
C ARG A 282 -23.25 -12.77 3.33
N TYR A 283 -22.22 -13.61 3.39
CA TYR A 283 -20.83 -13.20 3.55
C TYR A 283 -20.05 -13.29 2.23
N PHE A 284 -19.42 -12.19 1.83
CA PHE A 284 -18.54 -12.11 0.67
C PHE A 284 -17.06 -12.02 1.07
N ILE A 285 -16.19 -12.74 0.35
CA ILE A 285 -14.75 -12.58 0.49
C ILE A 285 -14.22 -11.69 -0.65
N PRO A 286 -13.45 -10.63 -0.35
CA PRO A 286 -12.70 -9.91 -1.38
C PRO A 286 -11.59 -10.77 -1.99
N GLU A 287 -11.45 -10.77 -3.31
CA GLU A 287 -10.45 -11.55 -4.04
C GLU A 287 -9.12 -10.81 -4.20
N TRP A 288 -8.02 -11.46 -3.81
CA TRP A 288 -6.65 -10.92 -3.81
C TRP A 288 -5.60 -11.94 -4.31
N ASP A 289 -5.98 -12.87 -5.18
CA ASP A 289 -5.12 -13.97 -5.62
C ASP A 289 -4.62 -14.83 -4.45
N ASP A 290 -5.47 -14.99 -3.43
CA ASP A 290 -5.18 -15.81 -2.26
C ASP A 290 -5.36 -17.29 -2.60
N ARG A 291 -4.28 -17.86 -3.15
CA ARG A 291 -4.12 -19.29 -3.46
C ARG A 291 -2.93 -19.89 -2.71
N VAL A 292 -2.94 -21.22 -2.57
CA VAL A 292 -1.86 -22.00 -1.95
C VAL A 292 -1.54 -23.25 -2.77
N ASP A 293 -0.27 -23.66 -2.75
CA ASP A 293 0.20 -24.87 -3.43
C ASP A 293 -0.30 -26.11 -2.68
N PRO A 294 -1.21 -26.93 -3.25
CA PRO A 294 -1.85 -28.06 -2.55
C PRO A 294 -0.84 -29.13 -2.11
N THR A 295 0.29 -29.26 -2.81
CA THR A 295 1.32 -30.27 -2.58
C THR A 295 2.61 -29.70 -1.97
N TYR A 296 2.52 -28.50 -1.35
CA TYR A 296 3.65 -27.85 -0.68
C TYR A 296 4.34 -28.77 0.33
N ASN A 297 5.67 -28.88 0.25
CA ASN A 297 6.45 -29.67 1.19
C ASN A 297 6.78 -28.85 2.44
N PHE A 298 5.98 -29.00 3.50
CA PHE A 298 6.20 -28.30 4.77
C PHE A 298 7.51 -28.70 5.47
N ILE A 299 8.02 -29.91 5.25
CA ILE A 299 9.27 -30.35 5.90
C ILE A 299 10.48 -29.64 5.30
N LYS A 300 10.52 -29.53 3.97
CA LYS A 300 11.62 -28.88 3.23
C LYS A 300 11.40 -27.39 2.98
N ASP A 301 10.19 -26.88 3.24
CA ASP A 301 9.73 -25.53 2.89
C ASP A 301 9.72 -25.22 1.38
N GLU A 302 9.51 -26.25 0.55
CA GLU A 302 9.60 -26.15 -0.91
C GLU A 302 8.23 -26.16 -1.57
N SER A 303 8.09 -25.29 -2.57
CA SER A 303 6.98 -25.38 -3.53
C SER A 303 7.17 -26.55 -4.48
N THR A 304 6.06 -27.08 -4.99
CA THR A 304 6.05 -28.08 -6.05
C THR A 304 6.84 -27.58 -7.26
N GLU A 305 7.81 -28.38 -7.71
CA GLU A 305 8.68 -28.04 -8.83
C GLU A 305 7.87 -27.88 -10.13
N GLY A 306 8.22 -26.88 -10.94
CA GLY A 306 7.52 -26.59 -12.20
C GLY A 306 6.08 -26.09 -12.07
N ARG A 307 5.60 -25.79 -10.85
CA ARG A 307 4.20 -25.37 -10.67
C ARG A 307 3.91 -24.03 -11.33
N ASN A 308 2.72 -23.92 -11.92
CA ASN A 308 2.14 -22.64 -12.29
C ASN A 308 1.17 -22.19 -11.17
N PRO A 309 1.45 -21.08 -10.44
CA PRO A 309 0.63 -20.64 -9.31
C PRO A 309 -0.83 -20.30 -9.64
N TYR A 310 -1.18 -20.10 -10.91
CA TYR A 310 -2.58 -19.90 -11.30
C TYR A 310 -3.27 -21.24 -11.57
N LEU A 311 -2.62 -22.14 -12.31
CA LEU A 311 -3.21 -23.41 -12.73
C LEU A 311 -3.24 -24.46 -11.61
N HIS A 312 -2.21 -24.48 -10.77
CA HIS A 312 -2.00 -25.57 -9.81
C HIS A 312 -2.31 -25.18 -8.36
N ASP A 313 -2.22 -23.89 -7.99
CA ASP A 313 -2.57 -23.49 -6.63
C ASP A 313 -4.08 -23.39 -6.48
N VAL A 314 -4.56 -23.71 -5.28
CA VAL A 314 -5.98 -23.79 -4.96
C VAL A 314 -6.43 -22.64 -4.06
N TYR A 315 -7.66 -22.21 -4.24
CA TYR A 315 -8.36 -21.24 -3.39
C TYR A 315 -8.93 -21.90 -2.13
N SER A 316 -9.34 -21.08 -1.16
CA SER A 316 -10.04 -21.55 0.05
C SER A 316 -11.29 -22.38 -0.29
N HIS A 317 -12.09 -21.95 -1.27
CA HIS A 317 -13.32 -22.64 -1.66
C HIS A 317 -13.09 -23.96 -2.43
N GLU A 318 -11.85 -24.23 -2.85
CA GLU A 318 -11.44 -25.50 -3.47
C GLU A 318 -10.87 -26.48 -2.44
N ILE A 319 -10.46 -26.00 -1.27
CA ILE A 319 -9.93 -26.83 -0.19
C ILE A 319 -11.06 -27.52 0.57
N PHE A 320 -12.07 -26.77 1.01
CA PHE A 320 -13.18 -27.29 1.82
C PHE A 320 -14.28 -27.91 0.95
N ASP A 321 -15.05 -28.83 1.53
CA ASP A 321 -16.11 -29.56 0.80
C ASP A 321 -17.22 -28.62 0.27
N THR A 322 -17.43 -27.50 0.96
CA THR A 322 -18.29 -26.40 0.52
C THR A 322 -17.55 -25.08 0.70
N PRO A 323 -17.78 -24.06 -0.16
CA PRO A 323 -17.22 -22.74 0.04
C PRO A 323 -17.51 -22.17 1.43
N ASN A 324 -16.48 -21.62 2.07
CA ASN A 324 -16.56 -21.00 3.39
C ASN A 324 -16.92 -19.50 3.32
N TYR A 325 -17.73 -19.14 2.32
CA TYR A 325 -18.32 -17.84 2.07
C TYR A 325 -19.41 -17.98 1.01
N ASP A 326 -20.37 -17.06 1.01
CA ASP A 326 -21.55 -17.10 0.14
C ASP A 326 -21.33 -16.44 -1.22
N GLY A 327 -20.32 -15.57 -1.35
CA GLY A 327 -19.95 -14.93 -2.60
C GLY A 327 -18.52 -14.39 -2.60
N VAL A 328 -18.09 -13.87 -3.74
CA VAL A 328 -16.77 -13.26 -3.92
C VAL A 328 -16.93 -11.83 -4.43
N LEU A 329 -16.15 -10.90 -3.91
CA LEU A 329 -16.08 -9.51 -4.42
C LEU A 329 -14.75 -9.33 -5.17
N ILE A 330 -14.82 -8.88 -6.42
CA ILE A 330 -13.64 -8.63 -7.26
C ILE A 330 -13.62 -7.18 -7.72
N SER A 331 -12.54 -6.47 -7.42
CA SER A 331 -12.33 -5.10 -7.88
C SER A 331 -11.74 -5.07 -9.29
N LYS A 332 -12.22 -4.17 -10.15
CA LYS A 332 -11.64 -3.88 -11.47
C LYS A 332 -10.15 -3.54 -11.38
N VAL A 333 -9.76 -2.69 -10.43
CA VAL A 333 -8.33 -2.36 -10.17
C VAL A 333 -7.49 -3.62 -9.91
N LYS A 334 -8.05 -4.64 -9.27
CA LYS A 334 -7.35 -5.91 -9.03
C LYS A 334 -7.23 -6.77 -10.29
N ILE A 335 -8.20 -6.74 -11.20
CA ILE A 335 -8.11 -7.47 -12.48
C ILE A 335 -7.12 -6.78 -13.42
N GLU A 336 -7.11 -5.45 -13.44
CA GLU A 336 -6.31 -4.64 -14.37
C GLU A 336 -4.86 -4.39 -13.93
N GLU A 337 -4.46 -4.88 -12.74
CA GLU A 337 -3.08 -4.74 -12.25
C GLU A 337 -2.03 -5.48 -13.09
N SER A 338 -2.47 -6.40 -13.96
CA SER A 338 -1.60 -7.14 -14.88
C SER A 338 -2.30 -7.38 -16.21
N ASN A 339 -1.67 -7.00 -17.33
CA ASN A 339 -2.19 -7.26 -18.67
C ASN A 339 -2.42 -8.76 -18.93
N ILE A 340 -1.57 -9.62 -18.36
CA ILE A 340 -1.70 -11.08 -18.48
C ILE A 340 -2.94 -11.57 -17.73
N LYS A 341 -3.18 -11.03 -16.53
CA LYS A 341 -4.36 -11.35 -15.72
C LYS A 341 -5.62 -10.87 -16.42
N LYS A 342 -5.66 -9.61 -16.85
CA LYS A 342 -6.77 -9.01 -17.61
C LYS A 342 -7.13 -9.84 -18.83
N ALA A 343 -6.15 -10.16 -19.69
CA ALA A 343 -6.38 -10.97 -20.88
C ALA A 343 -6.92 -12.37 -20.56
N ARG A 344 -6.46 -12.97 -19.45
CA ARG A 344 -6.97 -14.29 -19.03
C ARG A 344 -8.40 -14.21 -18.52
N VAL A 345 -8.73 -13.24 -17.67
CA VAL A 345 -10.10 -13.05 -17.17
C VAL A 345 -11.04 -12.76 -18.34
N GLN A 346 -10.63 -11.95 -19.32
CA GLN A 346 -11.40 -11.70 -20.54
C GLN A 346 -11.63 -12.96 -21.38
N ALA A 347 -10.70 -13.91 -21.36
CA ALA A 347 -10.83 -15.14 -22.14
C ALA A 347 -11.77 -16.18 -21.51
N VAL A 348 -11.93 -16.19 -20.18
CA VAL A 348 -12.67 -17.25 -19.46
C VAL A 348 -13.83 -16.75 -18.60
N GLY A 349 -13.94 -15.45 -18.35
CA GLY A 349 -14.90 -14.87 -17.40
C GLY A 349 -14.46 -15.01 -15.94
N VAL A 350 -15.13 -14.30 -15.03
CA VAL A 350 -14.70 -14.23 -13.62
C VAL A 350 -14.87 -15.55 -12.87
N HIS A 351 -15.98 -16.27 -13.04
CA HIS A 351 -16.23 -17.53 -12.32
C HIS A 351 -15.18 -18.58 -12.63
N ASP A 352 -14.91 -18.84 -13.91
CA ASP A 352 -13.91 -19.82 -14.33
C ASP A 352 -12.50 -19.35 -13.98
N PHE A 353 -12.24 -18.03 -14.03
CA PHE A 353 -10.94 -17.49 -13.66
C PHE A 353 -10.59 -17.80 -12.20
N ILE A 354 -11.52 -17.58 -11.27
CA ILE A 354 -11.32 -17.88 -9.85
C ILE A 354 -11.79 -19.29 -9.43
N ARG A 355 -12.30 -20.09 -10.37
CA ARG A 355 -12.85 -21.45 -10.16
C ARG A 355 -13.94 -21.52 -9.08
N TYR A 356 -14.78 -20.49 -9.01
CA TYR A 356 -15.87 -20.40 -8.04
C TYR A 356 -17.18 -20.97 -8.63
N PRO A 357 -18.03 -21.68 -7.86
CA PRO A 357 -19.23 -22.30 -8.41
C PRO A 357 -20.17 -21.30 -9.10
N ASN A 358 -20.59 -21.61 -10.33
CA ASN A 358 -21.50 -20.78 -11.14
C ASN A 358 -22.85 -20.49 -10.48
N SER A 359 -23.26 -21.30 -9.50
CA SER A 359 -24.48 -21.09 -8.70
C SER A 359 -24.33 -20.02 -7.60
N LYS A 360 -23.14 -19.45 -7.42
CA LYS A 360 -22.82 -18.50 -6.37
C LYS A 360 -22.48 -17.11 -6.94
N PRO A 361 -22.82 -16.03 -6.23
CA PRO A 361 -22.61 -14.67 -6.70
C PRO A 361 -21.14 -14.27 -6.70
N ILE A 362 -20.75 -13.57 -7.77
CA ILE A 362 -19.56 -12.73 -7.85
C ILE A 362 -19.99 -11.28 -8.06
N MET A 363 -19.56 -10.41 -7.15
CA MET A 363 -19.83 -8.98 -7.16
C MET A 363 -18.62 -8.23 -7.71
N GLY A 364 -18.85 -7.41 -8.73
CA GLY A 364 -17.85 -6.52 -9.32
C GLY A 364 -17.86 -5.15 -8.64
N ASP A 365 -16.69 -4.65 -8.29
CA ASP A 365 -16.47 -3.32 -7.72
C ASP A 365 -15.51 -2.50 -8.59
N CYS A 366 -15.75 -1.20 -8.75
CA CYS A 366 -14.86 -0.29 -9.46
C CYS A 366 -13.50 -0.14 -8.75
N GLY A 367 -13.45 -0.39 -7.44
CA GLY A 367 -12.23 -0.28 -6.65
C GLY A 367 -11.92 1.14 -6.22
N ALA A 368 -12.90 1.86 -5.65
CA ALA A 368 -12.79 3.28 -5.30
C ALA A 368 -11.61 3.67 -4.39
N PHE A 369 -11.04 2.71 -3.65
CA PHE A 369 -9.79 2.93 -2.92
C PHE A 369 -8.59 3.19 -3.83
N GLY A 370 -8.60 2.65 -5.05
CA GLY A 370 -7.52 2.79 -6.05
C GLY A 370 -7.43 4.19 -6.66
N TYR A 371 -8.57 4.86 -6.83
CA TYR A 371 -8.68 6.22 -7.39
C TYR A 371 -9.14 7.25 -6.34
N ILE A 372 -8.97 6.95 -5.04
CA ILE A 372 -9.45 7.83 -3.95
C ILE A 372 -8.82 9.23 -3.98
N THR A 373 -7.61 9.35 -4.54
CA THR A 373 -6.86 10.61 -4.68
C THR A 373 -7.18 11.37 -5.96
N ASP A 374 -7.89 10.75 -6.89
CA ASP A 374 -8.25 11.36 -8.15
C ASP A 374 -9.40 12.34 -7.93
N GLU A 375 -9.54 13.32 -8.82
CA GLU A 375 -10.57 14.34 -8.72
C GLU A 375 -11.96 13.79 -9.08
N GLU A 376 -11.98 12.87 -10.05
CA GLU A 376 -13.14 12.16 -10.56
C GLU A 376 -12.77 10.68 -10.72
N PRO A 377 -13.74 9.75 -10.58
CA PRO A 377 -13.53 8.35 -10.93
C PRO A 377 -13.06 8.20 -12.39
N PRO A 378 -12.09 7.32 -12.68
CA PRO A 378 -11.43 7.24 -13.99
C PRO A 378 -12.23 6.46 -15.04
N TYR A 379 -13.49 6.11 -14.75
CA TYR A 379 -14.30 5.21 -15.55
C TYR A 379 -15.61 5.88 -15.98
N THR A 380 -16.11 5.50 -17.15
CA THR A 380 -17.47 5.86 -17.56
C THR A 380 -18.45 4.75 -17.19
N THR A 381 -19.73 5.09 -17.08
CA THR A 381 -20.78 4.12 -16.80
C THR A 381 -20.85 3.01 -17.85
N GLU A 382 -20.80 3.36 -19.14
CA GLU A 382 -20.80 2.40 -20.24
C GLU A 382 -19.65 1.41 -20.12
N GLU A 383 -18.43 1.89 -19.85
CA GLU A 383 -17.26 1.03 -19.68
C GLU A 383 -17.48 0.01 -18.56
N ILE A 384 -18.06 0.44 -17.44
CA ILE A 384 -18.27 -0.44 -16.28
C ILE A 384 -19.42 -1.42 -16.51
N LEU A 385 -20.49 -1.00 -17.19
CA LEU A 385 -21.60 -1.90 -17.55
C LEU A 385 -21.11 -3.01 -18.49
N ASP A 386 -20.41 -2.64 -19.57
CA ASP A 386 -19.83 -3.59 -20.53
C ASP A 386 -18.81 -4.50 -19.83
N TYR A 387 -17.95 -3.93 -18.97
CA TYR A 387 -16.99 -4.70 -18.18
C TYR A 387 -17.64 -5.76 -17.29
N TYR A 388 -18.75 -5.44 -16.61
CA TYR A 388 -19.43 -6.43 -15.77
C TYR A 388 -20.12 -7.52 -16.57
N GLU A 389 -20.74 -7.16 -17.69
CA GLU A 389 -21.41 -8.12 -18.58
C GLU A 389 -20.41 -9.04 -19.29
N ASP A 390 -19.40 -8.46 -19.96
CA ASP A 390 -18.41 -9.18 -20.77
C ASP A 390 -17.62 -10.19 -19.93
N LEU A 391 -17.37 -9.86 -18.66
CA LEU A 391 -16.62 -10.73 -17.76
C LEU A 391 -17.52 -11.69 -16.97
N GLY A 392 -18.84 -11.61 -17.10
CA GLY A 392 -19.79 -12.54 -16.48
C GLY A 392 -19.98 -12.32 -14.97
N PHE A 393 -19.93 -11.08 -14.49
CA PHE A 393 -20.30 -10.78 -13.10
C PHE A 393 -21.80 -11.05 -12.88
N THR A 394 -22.17 -11.50 -11.68
CA THR A 394 -23.60 -11.66 -11.34
C THR A 394 -24.19 -10.41 -10.69
N GLN A 395 -23.34 -9.55 -10.14
CA GLN A 395 -23.71 -8.32 -9.44
C GLN A 395 -22.69 -7.24 -9.78
N GLY A 396 -23.15 -6.04 -10.15
CA GLY A 396 -22.30 -4.96 -10.62
C GLY A 396 -22.50 -3.67 -9.84
N VAL A 397 -21.44 -3.16 -9.22
CA VAL A 397 -21.50 -1.97 -8.35
C VAL A 397 -21.34 -0.69 -9.17
N SER A 398 -22.26 0.27 -8.96
CA SER A 398 -22.22 1.60 -9.58
C SER A 398 -20.97 2.39 -9.17
N ILE A 399 -20.46 3.24 -10.06
CA ILE A 399 -19.25 4.03 -9.81
C ILE A 399 -19.47 5.01 -8.66
N ASP A 400 -18.64 4.92 -7.62
CA ASP A 400 -18.68 5.79 -6.45
C ASP A 400 -17.38 6.55 -6.21
N HIS A 401 -17.44 7.56 -5.34
CA HIS A 401 -16.27 8.31 -4.90
C HIS A 401 -16.23 8.38 -3.37
N LEU A 402 -15.26 7.68 -2.76
CA LEU A 402 -15.18 7.52 -1.30
C LEU A 402 -15.09 8.83 -0.54
N ILE A 403 -15.94 8.96 0.49
CA ILE A 403 -15.96 10.09 1.44
C ILE A 403 -15.42 9.61 2.79
N VAL A 404 -14.10 9.57 2.93
CA VAL A 404 -13.42 9.09 4.14
C VAL A 404 -12.22 9.96 4.50
N GLY A 405 -11.78 9.90 5.76
CA GLY A 405 -10.59 10.60 6.22
C GLY A 405 -10.72 12.12 6.05
N ASP A 406 -9.70 12.75 5.45
CA ASP A 406 -9.70 14.20 5.25
C ASP A 406 -10.74 14.67 4.23
N PHE A 407 -11.09 13.82 3.26
CA PHE A 407 -12.14 14.12 2.29
C PHE A 407 -13.51 14.26 2.96
N ALA A 408 -13.77 13.54 4.06
CA ALA A 408 -15.01 13.67 4.85
C ALA A 408 -15.03 14.94 5.73
N LYS A 409 -13.86 15.49 6.06
CA LYS A 409 -13.72 16.70 6.90
C LYS A 409 -13.91 17.98 6.10
N ASP A 410 -13.48 18.00 4.84
CA ASP A 410 -13.67 19.13 3.94
C ASP A 410 -15.13 19.17 3.45
N PRO A 411 -15.93 20.20 3.82
CA PRO A 411 -17.33 20.29 3.43
C PRO A 411 -17.55 20.42 1.92
N VAL A 412 -16.63 21.06 1.20
CA VAL A 412 -16.72 21.25 -0.25
C VAL A 412 -16.42 19.94 -0.96
N GLU A 413 -15.33 19.29 -0.57
CA GLU A 413 -14.89 18.03 -1.16
C GLU A 413 -15.87 16.89 -0.91
N ARG A 414 -16.33 16.70 0.34
CA ARG A 414 -17.30 15.64 0.66
C ARG A 414 -18.59 15.83 -0.12
N LYS A 415 -19.05 17.07 -0.30
CA LYS A 415 -20.25 17.37 -1.07
C LYS A 415 -20.04 17.10 -2.57
N ARG A 416 -18.88 17.48 -3.14
CA ARG A 416 -18.54 17.13 -4.54
C ARG A 416 -18.59 15.61 -4.76
N ARG A 417 -17.88 14.83 -3.94
CA ARG A 417 -17.83 13.36 -4.04
C ARG A 417 -19.19 12.69 -3.85
N TYR A 418 -20.00 13.23 -2.94
CA TYR A 418 -21.38 12.81 -2.74
C TYR A 418 -22.23 13.03 -3.99
N ASP A 419 -22.14 14.21 -4.60
CA ASP A 419 -22.90 14.54 -5.81
C ASP A 419 -22.38 13.78 -7.06
N ILE A 420 -21.08 13.49 -7.14
CA ILE A 420 -20.50 12.57 -8.15
C ILE A 420 -21.11 11.18 -8.02
N THR A 421 -21.06 10.60 -6.81
CA THR A 421 -21.59 9.25 -6.54
C THR A 421 -23.07 9.14 -6.91
N ARG A 422 -23.87 10.15 -6.55
CA ARG A 422 -25.31 10.19 -6.88
C ARG A 422 -25.57 10.31 -8.38
N ARG A 423 -24.84 11.18 -9.09
CA ARG A 423 -24.97 11.31 -10.56
C ARG A 423 -24.59 10.01 -11.27
N ASN A 424 -23.49 9.38 -10.85
CA ASN A 424 -23.05 8.12 -11.41
C ASN A 424 -24.06 7.00 -11.15
N ALA A 425 -24.64 6.91 -9.94
CA ALA A 425 -25.66 5.91 -9.64
C ALA A 425 -26.94 6.10 -10.49
N ALA A 426 -27.36 7.35 -10.74
CA ALA A 426 -28.49 7.65 -11.62
C ALA A 426 -28.22 7.27 -13.08
N ASP A 427 -27.04 7.63 -13.59
CA ASP A 427 -26.62 7.28 -14.95
C ASP A 427 -26.48 5.76 -15.13
N PHE A 428 -25.92 5.08 -14.11
CA PHE A 428 -25.74 3.62 -14.09
C PHE A 428 -27.06 2.86 -14.18
N ILE A 429 -28.04 3.18 -13.33
CA ILE A 429 -29.31 2.45 -13.37
C ILE A 429 -30.11 2.74 -14.64
N GLN A 430 -30.08 3.98 -15.14
CA GLN A 430 -30.76 4.34 -16.36
C GLN A 430 -30.20 3.57 -17.55
N LYS A 431 -28.87 3.60 -17.73
CA LYS A 431 -28.20 2.87 -18.82
C LYS A 431 -28.36 1.36 -18.67
N TRP A 432 -28.29 0.83 -17.44
CA TRP A 432 -28.53 -0.57 -17.16
C TRP A 432 -29.96 -1.00 -17.54
N GLN A 433 -30.99 -0.21 -17.21
CA GLN A 433 -32.39 -0.49 -17.55
C GLN A 433 -32.67 -0.46 -19.06
N THR A 434 -31.98 0.41 -19.79
CA THR A 434 -32.11 0.49 -21.26
C THR A 434 -31.23 -0.52 -21.98
N GLY A 435 -30.18 -1.00 -21.33
CA GLY A 435 -29.31 -2.06 -21.83
C GLY A 435 -29.88 -3.44 -21.52
N ASN A 436 -29.46 -4.44 -22.29
CA ASN A 436 -29.85 -5.83 -22.06
C ASN A 436 -28.80 -6.55 -21.21
N PHE A 437 -28.53 -6.03 -20.02
CA PHE A 437 -27.54 -6.57 -19.08
C PHE A 437 -28.14 -7.68 -18.20
N SER A 438 -27.35 -8.71 -17.92
CA SER A 438 -27.79 -9.90 -17.20
C SER A 438 -27.49 -9.84 -15.68
N PHE A 439 -26.52 -9.03 -15.27
CA PHE A 439 -26.13 -8.87 -13.86
C PHE A 439 -27.10 -7.98 -13.06
N GLU A 440 -27.18 -8.20 -11.75
CA GLU A 440 -27.98 -7.36 -10.84
C GLU A 440 -27.22 -6.05 -10.49
N PRO A 441 -27.81 -4.85 -10.71
CA PRO A 441 -27.14 -3.59 -10.44
C PRO A 441 -27.17 -3.28 -8.93
N VAL A 442 -26.02 -2.83 -8.40
CA VAL A 442 -25.85 -2.47 -6.99
C VAL A 442 -25.52 -0.98 -6.88
N GLY A 443 -26.43 -0.20 -6.31
CA GLY A 443 -26.24 1.23 -6.10
C GLY A 443 -25.41 1.51 -4.86
N VAL A 444 -24.39 2.36 -4.94
CA VAL A 444 -23.56 2.71 -3.77
C VAL A 444 -24.06 4.00 -3.13
N ALA A 445 -24.34 3.93 -1.83
CA ALA A 445 -24.56 5.10 -0.99
C ALA A 445 -23.26 5.47 -0.25
N GLN A 446 -22.82 6.71 -0.44
CA GLN A 446 -21.72 7.34 0.29
C GLN A 446 -22.26 8.43 1.22
N GLY A 447 -21.51 8.76 2.27
CA GLY A 447 -21.92 9.79 3.22
C GLY A 447 -20.86 10.02 4.30
N TRP A 448 -21.05 11.06 5.11
CA TRP A 448 -20.14 11.42 6.21
C TRP A 448 -20.84 11.47 7.57
N ASP A 449 -22.18 11.41 7.60
CA ASP A 449 -23.01 11.40 8.79
C ASP A 449 -24.32 10.60 8.55
N PRO A 450 -25.09 10.24 9.58
CA PRO A 450 -26.32 9.47 9.40
C PRO A 450 -27.36 10.11 8.46
N GLN A 451 -27.40 11.44 8.37
CA GLN A 451 -28.38 12.16 7.55
C GLN A 451 -28.04 12.07 6.06
N SER A 452 -26.77 12.27 5.70
CA SER A 452 -26.29 12.11 4.31
C SER A 452 -26.45 10.67 3.81
N TYR A 453 -26.23 9.66 4.66
CA TYR A 453 -26.53 8.27 4.28
C TYR A 453 -28.03 8.00 4.09
N LEU A 454 -28.91 8.56 4.93
CA LEU A 454 -30.35 8.46 4.75
C LEU A 454 -30.80 9.03 3.40
N GLU A 455 -30.32 10.22 3.06
CA GLU A 455 -30.61 10.88 1.78
C GLU A 455 -30.11 10.04 0.60
N SER A 456 -28.85 9.60 0.64
CA SER A 456 -28.27 8.80 -0.44
C SER A 456 -28.99 7.46 -0.63
N VAL A 457 -29.38 6.77 0.45
CA VAL A 457 -30.14 5.51 0.34
C VAL A 457 -31.56 5.75 -0.17
N GLY A 458 -32.24 6.80 0.31
CA GLY A 458 -33.57 7.17 -0.16
C GLY A 458 -33.61 7.42 -1.66
N GLU A 459 -32.64 8.18 -2.17
CA GLU A 459 -32.55 8.45 -3.60
C GLU A 459 -32.31 7.19 -4.44
N LEU A 460 -31.47 6.26 -3.98
CA LEU A 460 -31.25 4.99 -4.69
C LEU A 460 -32.52 4.13 -4.71
N ILE A 461 -33.33 4.16 -3.64
CA ILE A 461 -34.64 3.51 -3.62
C ILE A 461 -35.59 4.16 -4.63
N ASP A 462 -35.64 5.49 -4.68
CA ASP A 462 -36.47 6.25 -5.63
C ASP A 462 -36.05 6.00 -7.10
N MET A 463 -34.74 5.79 -7.33
CA MET A 463 -34.18 5.39 -8.63
C MET A 463 -34.55 3.95 -9.04
N GLY A 464 -35.06 3.12 -8.11
CA GLY A 464 -35.51 1.76 -8.37
C GLY A 464 -34.46 0.67 -8.13
N TYR A 465 -33.36 0.96 -7.43
CA TYR A 465 -32.39 -0.08 -7.05
C TYR A 465 -33.03 -1.11 -6.10
N LYS A 466 -32.80 -2.40 -6.40
CA LYS A 466 -33.19 -3.53 -5.53
C LYS A 466 -32.05 -4.05 -4.66
N PHE A 467 -30.83 -3.59 -4.95
CA PHE A 467 -29.64 -3.87 -4.16
C PHE A 467 -28.85 -2.57 -3.95
N ILE A 468 -28.63 -2.19 -2.70
CA ILE A 468 -27.85 -1.01 -2.30
C ILE A 468 -26.69 -1.44 -1.42
N ALA A 469 -25.54 -0.79 -1.56
CA ALA A 469 -24.37 -0.96 -0.71
C ALA A 469 -23.99 0.34 0.00
N LEU A 470 -23.63 0.25 1.29
CA LEU A 470 -23.03 1.36 2.03
C LEU A 470 -21.51 1.36 1.83
N GLY A 471 -21.02 2.38 1.14
CA GLY A 471 -19.60 2.69 1.00
C GLY A 471 -19.04 3.47 2.18
N GLY A 472 -17.71 3.66 2.24
CA GLY A 472 -17.07 4.54 3.23
C GLY A 472 -17.05 4.04 4.68
N VAL A 473 -17.71 2.92 5.01
CA VAL A 473 -17.92 2.45 6.39
C VAL A 473 -16.93 1.40 6.91
N ALA A 474 -15.98 0.93 6.08
CA ALA A 474 -15.08 -0.17 6.43
C ALA A 474 -14.28 0.06 7.74
N ARG A 475 -13.88 1.30 8.01
CA ARG A 475 -13.13 1.70 9.22
C ARG A 475 -14.00 2.38 10.28
N THR A 476 -15.29 2.53 10.03
CA THR A 476 -16.19 3.29 10.89
C THR A 476 -16.51 2.49 12.16
N PRO A 477 -16.35 3.07 13.37
CA PRO A 477 -16.68 2.39 14.63
C PRO A 477 -18.11 1.82 14.65
N THR A 478 -18.34 0.71 15.36
CA THR A 478 -19.64 -0.01 15.31
C THR A 478 -20.79 0.88 15.70
N LYS A 479 -20.59 1.72 16.74
CA LYS A 479 -21.57 2.70 17.18
C LYS A 479 -22.04 3.62 16.06
N GLN A 480 -21.11 4.17 15.28
CA GLN A 480 -21.44 5.08 14.18
C GLN A 480 -22.15 4.35 13.02
N ILE A 481 -21.76 3.12 12.71
CA ILE A 481 -22.50 2.28 11.74
C ILE A 481 -23.94 2.06 12.23
N LEU A 482 -24.14 1.76 13.51
CA LEU A 482 -25.47 1.59 14.09
C LEU A 482 -26.28 2.89 14.04
N GLU A 483 -25.68 4.05 14.24
CA GLU A 483 -26.35 5.36 14.09
C GLU A 483 -26.83 5.60 12.66
N ILE A 484 -26.00 5.27 11.66
CA ILE A 484 -26.37 5.32 10.24
C ILE A 484 -27.53 4.36 9.95
N LEU A 485 -27.38 3.08 10.32
CA LEU A 485 -28.39 2.06 10.06
C LEU A 485 -29.73 2.38 10.73
N ASN A 486 -29.74 2.85 11.98
CA ASN A 486 -30.98 3.26 12.67
C ASN A 486 -31.71 4.40 11.93
N LYS A 487 -30.96 5.31 11.30
CA LYS A 487 -31.54 6.40 10.52
C LYS A 487 -32.13 5.90 9.20
N VAL A 488 -31.50 4.92 8.56
CA VAL A 488 -31.89 4.34 7.26
C VAL A 488 -33.03 3.32 7.37
N VAL A 489 -33.10 2.53 8.45
CA VAL A 489 -34.09 1.43 8.63
C VAL A 489 -35.54 1.81 8.29
N PRO A 490 -36.09 2.98 8.68
CA PRO A 490 -37.49 3.32 8.41
C PRO A 490 -37.87 3.35 6.92
N ILE A 491 -36.89 3.59 6.03
CA ILE A 491 -37.13 3.70 4.59
C ILE A 491 -36.81 2.41 3.82
N ILE A 492 -36.23 1.39 4.47
CA ILE A 492 -35.89 0.10 3.83
C ILE A 492 -37.19 -0.66 3.46
N PRO A 493 -37.46 -0.94 2.18
CA PRO A 493 -38.57 -1.80 1.77
C PRO A 493 -38.23 -3.29 1.96
N ASP A 494 -39.22 -4.16 1.89
CA ASP A 494 -39.09 -5.61 2.14
C ASP A 494 -38.21 -6.35 1.13
N TYR A 495 -38.20 -5.90 -0.12
CA TYR A 495 -37.43 -6.50 -1.22
C TYR A 495 -35.94 -6.11 -1.22
N LEU A 496 -35.56 -5.03 -0.52
CA LEU A 496 -34.23 -4.42 -0.68
C LEU A 496 -33.13 -5.31 -0.11
N GLN A 497 -32.18 -5.67 -0.97
CA GLN A 497 -30.90 -6.19 -0.53
C GLN A 497 -30.00 -5.04 -0.09
N PHE A 498 -29.27 -5.21 1.02
CA PHE A 498 -28.48 -4.15 1.63
C PHE A 498 -27.10 -4.65 2.06
N HIS A 499 -26.05 -4.12 1.44
CA HIS A 499 -24.67 -4.55 1.63
C HIS A 499 -23.88 -3.57 2.51
N LEU A 500 -23.01 -4.08 3.40
CA LEU A 500 -22.01 -3.27 4.09
C LEU A 500 -20.60 -3.55 3.56
N PHE A 501 -19.97 -2.55 2.94
CA PHE A 501 -18.60 -2.72 2.45
C PHE A 501 -17.55 -2.75 3.56
N GLY A 502 -16.73 -3.81 3.58
CA GLY A 502 -15.55 -3.97 4.42
C GLY A 502 -15.82 -4.23 5.90
N VAL A 503 -17.05 -4.57 6.30
CA VAL A 503 -17.45 -4.72 7.71
C VAL A 503 -17.84 -6.16 8.03
N ALA A 504 -17.03 -6.85 8.85
CA ALA A 504 -17.38 -8.17 9.41
C ALA A 504 -17.10 -8.20 10.91
N ARG A 505 -18.13 -8.00 11.73
CA ARG A 505 -18.05 -7.92 13.20
C ARG A 505 -19.04 -8.89 13.83
N LEU A 506 -18.57 -10.07 14.25
CA LEU A 506 -19.43 -11.16 14.73
C LEU A 506 -20.42 -10.74 15.82
N ASP A 507 -19.99 -9.88 16.73
CA ASP A 507 -20.79 -9.33 17.83
C ASP A 507 -21.88 -8.35 17.37
N ALA A 508 -21.68 -7.66 16.25
CA ALA A 508 -22.62 -6.68 15.72
C ALA A 508 -23.53 -7.23 14.60
N ILE A 509 -23.16 -8.36 13.97
CA ILE A 509 -23.94 -9.00 12.90
C ILE A 509 -25.42 -9.23 13.25
N PRO A 510 -25.80 -9.73 14.45
CA PRO A 510 -27.21 -9.88 14.80
C PRO A 510 -27.98 -8.56 14.72
N THR A 511 -27.37 -7.47 15.19
CA THR A 511 -27.96 -6.13 15.16
C THR A 511 -27.96 -5.55 13.76
N PHE A 512 -26.89 -5.70 12.98
CA PHE A 512 -26.85 -5.27 11.58
C PHE A 512 -27.96 -5.91 10.76
N ARG A 513 -28.18 -7.23 10.93
CA ARG A 513 -29.31 -7.91 10.28
C ARG A 513 -30.65 -7.36 10.74
N LYS A 514 -30.83 -7.16 12.05
CA LYS A 514 -32.07 -6.55 12.60
C LYS A 514 -32.38 -5.20 11.96
N LEU A 515 -31.33 -4.43 11.65
CA LEU A 515 -31.38 -3.13 10.98
C LEU A 515 -31.30 -3.22 9.44
N GLY A 516 -31.58 -4.39 8.86
CA GLY A 516 -31.83 -4.55 7.43
C GLY A 516 -30.61 -4.87 6.56
N VAL A 517 -29.43 -5.10 7.14
CA VAL A 517 -28.26 -5.56 6.38
C VAL A 517 -28.46 -7.01 5.94
N THR A 518 -28.37 -7.27 4.64
CA THR A 518 -28.53 -8.60 4.03
C THR A 518 -27.22 -9.17 3.48
N SER A 519 -26.16 -8.38 3.40
CA SER A 519 -24.83 -8.90 3.06
C SER A 519 -23.70 -7.99 3.52
N PHE A 520 -22.49 -8.53 3.56
CA PHE A 520 -21.27 -7.80 3.88
C PHE A 520 -20.05 -8.50 3.29
N ASP A 521 -18.97 -7.77 3.07
CA ASP A 521 -17.68 -8.34 2.69
C ASP A 521 -16.58 -8.07 3.73
N SER A 522 -15.62 -8.99 3.84
CA SER A 522 -14.39 -8.71 4.58
C SER A 522 -13.30 -9.74 4.35
N ALA A 523 -12.07 -9.29 4.07
CA ALA A 523 -10.87 -10.11 4.13
C ALA A 523 -10.14 -10.04 5.49
N SER A 524 -10.73 -9.40 6.51
CA SER A 524 -10.04 -9.13 7.78
C SER A 524 -9.65 -10.39 8.55
N HIS A 525 -10.50 -11.43 8.52
CA HIS A 525 -10.29 -12.71 9.21
C HIS A 525 -9.17 -13.52 8.56
N LEU A 526 -9.18 -13.59 7.22
CA LEU A 526 -8.13 -14.19 6.39
C LEU A 526 -6.78 -13.55 6.70
N ARG A 527 -6.70 -12.22 6.60
CA ARG A 527 -5.43 -11.48 6.68
C ARG A 527 -4.85 -11.39 8.09
N ARG A 528 -5.69 -11.52 9.12
CA ARG A 528 -5.24 -11.56 10.51
C ARG A 528 -4.21 -12.68 10.75
N ALA A 529 -4.23 -13.74 9.94
CA ALA A 529 -3.27 -14.82 10.00
C ALA A 529 -1.81 -14.39 9.82
N TRP A 530 -1.52 -13.27 9.13
CA TRP A 530 -0.15 -12.74 8.99
C TRP A 530 0.04 -11.28 9.43
N LEU A 531 -1.04 -10.50 9.57
CA LEU A 531 -0.97 -9.12 10.05
C LEU A 531 -1.10 -8.99 11.58
N GLY A 532 -1.64 -10.00 12.26
CA GLY A 532 -1.81 -9.97 13.72
C GLY A 532 -0.47 -10.10 14.46
N SER A 533 -0.34 -9.37 15.58
CA SER A 533 0.80 -9.52 16.50
C SER A 533 0.63 -10.65 17.52
N GLY A 534 -0.62 -11.05 17.85
CA GLY A 534 -0.89 -12.10 18.84
C GLY A 534 -2.26 -12.79 18.71
N SER A 535 -2.92 -12.67 17.55
CA SER A 535 -4.24 -13.29 17.30
C SER A 535 -4.32 -13.77 15.87
N ASN A 536 -3.42 -14.67 15.50
CA ASN A 536 -3.26 -15.15 14.13
C ASN A 536 -4.11 -16.38 13.81
N TYR A 537 -4.47 -17.18 14.81
CA TYR A 537 -5.29 -18.39 14.65
C TYR A 537 -6.59 -18.25 15.45
N PHE A 538 -7.72 -18.58 14.83
CA PHE A 538 -9.06 -18.42 15.41
C PHE A 538 -9.62 -19.79 15.79
N ALA A 539 -10.27 -19.89 16.95
CA ALA A 539 -10.95 -21.10 17.40
C ALA A 539 -12.47 -20.91 17.42
N MET A 540 -13.20 -22.03 17.30
CA MET A 540 -14.67 -22.04 17.23
C MET A 540 -15.34 -21.48 18.49
N ASP A 541 -14.69 -21.58 19.65
CA ASP A 541 -15.15 -21.03 20.93
C ASP A 541 -14.94 -19.51 21.07
N GLY A 542 -14.44 -18.85 20.02
CA GLY A 542 -14.17 -17.42 19.98
C GLY A 542 -12.80 -17.01 20.53
N LYS A 543 -11.99 -17.95 21.02
CA LYS A 543 -10.60 -17.67 21.39
C LYS A 543 -9.74 -17.41 20.16
N THR A 544 -8.71 -16.60 20.36
CA THR A 544 -7.65 -16.35 19.37
C THR A 544 -6.30 -16.67 19.96
N TYR A 545 -5.38 -17.10 19.10
CA TYR A 545 -4.04 -17.56 19.46
C TYR A 545 -2.98 -16.91 18.59
N ALA A 546 -1.80 -16.64 19.14
CA ALA A 546 -0.66 -16.22 18.36
C ALA A 546 -0.11 -17.39 17.53
N ALA A 547 0.40 -17.09 16.34
CA ALA A 547 1.18 -18.04 15.58
C ALA A 547 2.64 -18.02 16.04
N ILE A 548 3.28 -19.19 16.09
CA ILE A 548 4.66 -19.33 16.57
C ILE A 548 5.62 -18.91 15.46
N ARG A 549 6.43 -17.87 15.69
CA ARG A 549 7.29 -17.29 14.65
C ARG A 549 8.60 -18.05 14.52
N ILE A 550 8.79 -18.67 13.35
CA ILE A 550 10.06 -19.30 12.97
C ILE A 550 10.45 -18.78 11.57
N PRO A 551 10.97 -17.55 11.46
CA PRO A 551 11.44 -17.00 10.18
C PRO A 551 12.49 -17.91 9.53
N PRO A 552 12.52 -18.03 8.20
CA PRO A 552 13.54 -18.84 7.54
C PRO A 552 14.93 -18.22 7.65
N VAL A 553 15.95 -19.06 7.77
CA VAL A 553 17.36 -18.64 7.67
C VAL A 553 17.76 -18.41 6.22
N ASP A 554 17.32 -19.31 5.34
CA ASP A 554 17.58 -19.25 3.90
C ASP A 554 16.43 -18.59 3.12
N GLY A 555 16.67 -18.27 1.84
CA GLY A 555 15.65 -17.74 0.94
C GLY A 555 15.11 -16.38 1.39
N HIS A 556 13.81 -16.31 1.68
CA HIS A 556 13.09 -15.06 2.02
C HIS A 556 13.21 -14.64 3.51
N GLY A 557 14.25 -15.11 4.20
CA GLY A 557 14.55 -14.87 5.62
C GLY A 557 15.00 -13.46 6.00
N VAL A 558 14.27 -12.41 5.59
CA VAL A 558 14.71 -11.00 5.73
C VAL A 558 15.10 -10.65 7.16
N ARG A 559 14.40 -11.17 8.16
CA ARG A 559 14.68 -10.85 9.57
C ARG A 559 15.96 -11.50 10.08
N VAL A 560 16.19 -12.78 9.75
CA VAL A 560 17.44 -13.47 10.12
C VAL A 560 18.62 -12.83 9.40
N LYS A 561 18.47 -12.50 8.11
CA LYS A 561 19.49 -11.77 7.33
C LYS A 561 19.91 -10.47 8.02
N LYS A 562 18.96 -9.66 8.50
CA LYS A 562 19.24 -8.44 9.26
C LYS A 562 20.02 -8.70 10.56
N MET A 563 19.70 -9.79 11.28
CA MET A 563 20.43 -10.13 12.51
C MET A 563 21.88 -10.55 12.23
N ILE A 564 22.10 -11.31 11.17
CA ILE A 564 23.45 -11.69 10.72
C ILE A 564 24.25 -10.45 10.28
N GLU A 565 23.64 -9.56 9.49
CA GLU A 565 24.25 -8.29 9.07
C GLU A 565 24.57 -7.36 10.25
N ALA A 566 23.82 -7.47 11.35
CA ALA A 566 24.05 -6.73 12.59
C ALA A 566 25.07 -7.42 13.54
N GLY A 567 25.63 -8.58 13.17
CA GLY A 567 26.63 -9.29 13.96
C GLY A 567 26.08 -10.05 15.18
N ILE A 568 24.77 -10.30 15.25
CA ILE A 568 24.10 -10.98 16.39
C ILE A 568 24.37 -12.50 16.42
N GLY A 569 24.80 -13.08 15.30
CA GLY A 569 25.16 -14.50 15.22
C GLY A 569 25.54 -14.92 13.80
N THR A 570 26.04 -16.15 13.66
CA THR A 570 26.42 -16.72 12.37
C THR A 570 25.23 -17.37 11.68
N LYS A 571 25.32 -17.55 10.35
CA LYS A 571 24.27 -18.23 9.58
C LYS A 571 24.06 -19.67 10.08
N GLU A 572 25.16 -20.35 10.40
CA GLU A 572 25.20 -21.73 10.90
C GLU A 572 24.49 -21.85 12.25
N GLU A 573 24.75 -20.91 13.18
CA GLU A 573 24.05 -20.86 14.47
C GLU A 573 22.54 -20.69 14.30
N PHE A 574 22.12 -19.72 13.47
CA PHE A 574 20.69 -19.54 13.19
C PHE A 574 20.07 -20.77 12.54
N LYS A 575 20.82 -21.49 11.69
CA LYS A 575 20.35 -22.71 11.04
C LYS A 575 20.12 -23.84 12.03
N VAL A 576 21.02 -24.03 12.99
CA VAL A 576 20.86 -25.02 14.06
C VAL A 576 19.62 -24.71 14.89
N LEU A 577 19.45 -23.46 15.32
CA LEU A 577 18.29 -23.06 16.12
C LEU A 577 16.96 -23.19 15.36
N GLU A 578 16.94 -22.82 14.07
CA GLU A 578 15.78 -23.01 13.20
C GLU A 578 15.36 -24.48 13.11
N VAL A 579 16.32 -25.37 12.84
CA VAL A 579 16.08 -26.81 12.71
C VAL A 579 15.56 -27.38 14.04
N ASN A 580 16.17 -26.99 15.15
CA ASN A 580 15.77 -27.44 16.48
C ASN A 580 14.35 -26.99 16.82
N ALA A 581 14.00 -25.72 16.60
CA ALA A 581 12.66 -25.20 16.86
C ALA A 581 11.58 -25.90 16.02
N LEU A 582 11.84 -26.12 14.72
CA LEU A 582 10.91 -26.86 13.84
C LEU A 582 10.76 -28.32 14.27
N ALA A 583 11.87 -28.99 14.58
CA ALA A 583 11.86 -30.39 15.02
C ALA A 583 11.11 -30.55 16.35
N ALA A 584 11.32 -29.64 17.30
CA ALA A 584 10.66 -29.67 18.60
C ALA A 584 9.14 -29.47 18.49
N LEU A 585 8.68 -28.47 17.71
CA LEU A 585 7.24 -28.28 17.46
C LEU A 585 6.58 -29.49 16.79
N ARG A 586 7.23 -30.07 15.78
CA ARG A 586 6.74 -31.28 15.10
C ARG A 586 6.74 -32.50 16.03
N GLY A 587 7.74 -32.61 16.88
CA GLY A 587 7.83 -33.65 17.91
C GLY A 587 6.71 -33.50 18.94
N PHE A 588 6.42 -32.27 19.37
CA PHE A 588 5.33 -31.95 20.29
C PHE A 588 3.97 -32.29 19.69
N ASP A 589 3.75 -31.97 18.41
CA ASP A 589 2.50 -32.31 17.72
C ASP A 589 2.25 -33.83 17.71
N ARG A 590 3.31 -34.64 17.58
CA ARG A 590 3.25 -36.11 17.64
C ARG A 590 3.23 -36.69 19.05
N GLY A 591 3.40 -35.88 20.10
CA GLY A 591 3.49 -36.34 21.49
C GLY A 591 4.87 -36.88 21.90
N ASN A 592 5.91 -36.64 21.10
CA ASN A 592 7.28 -37.12 21.36
C ASN A 592 8.16 -36.12 22.11
N VAL A 593 7.73 -34.87 22.22
CA VAL A 593 8.46 -33.77 22.90
C VAL A 593 7.50 -33.12 23.88
N THR A 594 7.97 -32.77 25.07
CA THR A 594 7.13 -32.12 26.08
C THR A 594 6.80 -30.68 25.68
N LEU A 595 5.82 -30.08 26.34
CA LEU A 595 5.48 -28.67 26.10
C LEU A 595 6.65 -27.75 26.41
N ASP A 596 7.29 -27.95 27.57
CA ASP A 596 8.37 -27.08 28.04
C ASP A 596 9.59 -27.18 27.13
N ASP A 597 9.96 -28.38 26.67
CA ASP A 597 11.07 -28.56 25.71
C ASP A 597 10.78 -27.88 24.36
N ALA A 598 9.55 -27.98 23.86
CA ALA A 598 9.16 -27.35 22.61
C ALA A 598 9.12 -25.82 22.71
N LEU A 599 8.63 -25.32 23.85
CA LEU A 599 8.61 -23.90 24.15
C LEU A 599 10.03 -23.34 24.28
N GLU A 600 10.91 -24.03 25.01
CA GLU A 600 12.31 -23.64 25.18
C GLU A 600 13.01 -23.52 23.82
N ALA A 601 12.94 -24.57 22.97
CA ALA A 601 13.58 -24.57 21.66
C ALA A 601 13.11 -23.41 20.76
N VAL A 602 11.81 -23.08 20.80
CA VAL A 602 11.24 -21.94 20.06
C VAL A 602 11.72 -20.62 20.64
N LEU A 603 11.71 -20.46 21.96
CA LEU A 603 12.12 -19.21 22.61
C LEU A 603 13.61 -18.94 22.42
N THR A 604 14.46 -19.96 22.47
CA THR A 604 15.89 -19.82 22.15
C THR A 604 16.10 -19.25 20.74
N TYR A 605 15.30 -19.68 19.75
CA TYR A 605 15.35 -19.10 18.41
C TYR A 605 14.76 -17.69 18.36
N ASP A 606 13.63 -17.49 19.02
CA ASP A 606 12.85 -16.25 19.02
C ASP A 606 13.64 -15.09 19.66
N GLU A 607 14.35 -15.32 20.76
CA GLU A 607 15.21 -14.36 21.46
C GLU A 607 16.34 -13.83 20.55
N LYS A 608 16.97 -14.72 19.76
CA LYS A 608 18.07 -14.33 18.86
C LYS A 608 17.61 -13.49 17.66
N ILE A 609 16.30 -13.41 17.41
CA ILE A 609 15.69 -12.69 16.28
C ILE A 609 15.23 -11.26 16.65
N GLY A 610 15.32 -10.86 17.93
CA GLY A 610 15.31 -9.46 18.33
C GLY A 610 14.60 -9.15 19.65
N GLU A 611 14.67 -7.89 20.05
CA GLU A 611 14.14 -7.35 21.31
C GLU A 611 12.60 -7.23 21.35
N GLY A 612 12.04 -7.09 22.56
CA GLY A 612 10.61 -6.82 22.79
C GLY A 612 9.70 -8.06 22.69
N ARG A 613 10.25 -9.24 22.97
CA ARG A 613 9.59 -10.55 22.80
C ARG A 613 9.16 -11.19 24.12
N GLU A 614 9.22 -10.46 25.22
CA GLU A 614 8.87 -10.94 26.57
C GLU A 614 7.47 -11.58 26.63
N LYS A 615 6.49 -11.04 25.88
CA LYS A 615 5.12 -11.56 25.82
C LYS A 615 4.98 -12.84 24.96
N HIS A 616 5.98 -13.19 24.15
CA HIS A 616 5.90 -14.37 23.28
C HIS A 616 5.89 -15.67 24.09
N ALA A 617 6.60 -15.73 25.22
CA ALA A 617 6.57 -16.90 26.10
C ALA A 617 5.13 -17.27 26.51
N ASP A 618 4.36 -16.29 26.99
CA ASP A 618 2.95 -16.49 27.38
C ASP A 618 2.08 -16.89 26.18
N TYR A 619 2.25 -16.22 25.05
CA TYR A 619 1.46 -16.51 23.85
C TYR A 619 1.75 -17.90 23.27
N TYR A 620 3.02 -18.30 23.21
CA TYR A 620 3.45 -19.59 22.69
C TYR A 620 3.08 -20.72 23.64
N ARG A 621 3.29 -20.54 24.95
CA ARG A 621 2.83 -21.48 25.97
C ARG A 621 1.33 -21.73 25.83
N ARG A 622 0.52 -20.67 25.78
CA ARG A 622 -0.93 -20.79 25.68
C ARG A 622 -1.39 -21.58 24.45
N VAL A 623 -0.81 -21.34 23.27
CA VAL A 623 -1.22 -22.08 22.05
C VAL A 623 -0.77 -23.54 22.11
N LEU A 624 0.40 -23.84 22.70
CA LEU A 624 0.89 -25.20 22.90
C LEU A 624 0.09 -25.95 23.98
N GLU A 625 -0.37 -25.29 25.04
CA GLU A 625 -1.21 -25.90 26.08
C GLU A 625 -2.60 -26.24 25.53
N ASP A 626 -3.24 -25.27 24.86
CA ASP A 626 -4.61 -25.45 24.38
C ASP A 626 -4.72 -26.35 23.14
N GLN A 627 -3.63 -26.51 22.37
CA GLN A 627 -3.54 -27.27 21.11
C GLN A 627 -4.76 -27.07 20.19
N PRO A 628 -5.14 -25.82 19.87
CA PRO A 628 -6.44 -25.55 19.24
C PRO A 628 -6.55 -26.10 17.80
N TRP A 629 -5.43 -26.42 17.14
CA TRP A 629 -5.43 -27.07 15.83
C TRP A 629 -5.85 -28.55 15.91
N LYS A 630 -5.54 -29.25 17.02
CA LYS A 630 -5.98 -30.65 17.22
C LYS A 630 -7.47 -30.75 17.54
N LYS A 631 -8.05 -29.68 18.07
CA LYS A 631 -9.48 -29.56 18.39
C LYS A 631 -10.33 -29.11 17.20
N CYS A 632 -9.70 -28.63 16.13
CA CYS A 632 -10.41 -28.17 14.94
C CYS A 632 -10.54 -29.31 13.93
N ASP A 633 -11.76 -29.52 13.47
CA ASP A 633 -12.11 -30.52 12.47
C ASP A 633 -11.96 -30.01 11.03
N CYS A 634 -11.46 -28.79 10.77
CA CYS A 634 -11.35 -28.30 9.41
C CYS A 634 -10.27 -29.09 8.64
N LYS A 635 -10.43 -29.21 7.31
CA LYS A 635 -9.52 -29.99 6.46
C LYS A 635 -8.05 -29.58 6.61
N ILE A 636 -7.78 -28.28 6.69
CA ILE A 636 -6.43 -27.74 6.88
C ILE A 636 -5.80 -28.25 8.18
N CYS A 637 -6.49 -28.09 9.31
CA CYS A 637 -5.96 -28.53 10.61
C CYS A 637 -5.74 -30.05 10.67
N ARG A 638 -6.64 -30.84 10.07
CA ARG A 638 -6.48 -32.31 9.99
C ARG A 638 -5.28 -32.73 9.14
N GLU A 639 -5.01 -32.03 8.04
CA GLU A 639 -3.97 -32.41 7.08
C GLU A 639 -2.57 -31.92 7.49
N ILE A 640 -2.44 -30.68 7.96
CA ILE A 640 -1.11 -30.08 8.21
C ILE A 640 -0.76 -29.95 9.69
N GLY A 641 -1.68 -30.26 10.60
CA GLY A 641 -1.43 -30.27 12.04
C GLY A 641 -0.83 -28.96 12.55
N ILE A 642 0.24 -29.06 13.35
CA ILE A 642 0.90 -27.88 13.94
C ILE A 642 1.46 -26.89 12.90
N GLU A 643 1.67 -27.30 11.65
CA GLU A 643 2.19 -26.41 10.60
C GLU A 643 1.26 -25.21 10.35
N VAL A 644 -0.03 -25.31 10.66
CA VAL A 644 -0.97 -24.17 10.60
C VAL A 644 -0.64 -23.09 11.63
N ILE A 645 -0.05 -23.45 12.77
CA ILE A 645 0.31 -22.54 13.86
C ILE A 645 1.66 -21.87 13.62
N ILE A 646 2.53 -22.47 12.81
CA ILE A 646 3.86 -21.91 12.53
C ILE A 646 3.71 -20.70 11.60
N PHE A 647 4.19 -19.54 12.04
CA PHE A 647 4.30 -18.33 11.22
C PHE A 647 5.59 -18.40 10.41
N ARG A 648 5.46 -18.92 9.19
CA ARG A 648 6.60 -19.13 8.28
C ARG A 648 6.15 -19.37 6.85
N GLY A 649 6.56 -18.48 5.95
CA GLY A 649 6.28 -18.62 4.51
C GLY A 649 4.81 -18.43 4.15
N ASN A 650 4.54 -18.29 2.84
CA ASN A 650 3.21 -17.96 2.35
C ASN A 650 2.22 -19.13 2.54
N ASN A 651 2.64 -20.36 2.25
CA ASN A 651 1.76 -21.54 2.26
C ASN A 651 1.15 -21.84 3.63
N ARG A 652 1.89 -21.68 4.74
CA ARG A 652 1.33 -21.81 6.10
C ARG A 652 0.45 -20.64 6.45
N ASN A 653 0.94 -19.42 6.22
CA ASN A 653 0.25 -18.19 6.61
C ASN A 653 -1.10 -18.05 5.91
N ARG A 654 -1.18 -18.32 4.60
CA ARG A 654 -2.44 -18.30 3.83
C ARG A 654 -3.39 -19.42 4.22
N ARG A 655 -2.91 -20.65 4.43
CA ARG A 655 -3.74 -21.75 4.95
C ARG A 655 -4.34 -21.43 6.31
N ARG A 656 -3.56 -20.82 7.22
CA ARG A 656 -4.09 -20.29 8.49
C ARG A 656 -5.15 -19.21 8.25
N GLY A 657 -4.97 -18.36 7.23
CA GLY A 657 -6.00 -17.41 6.79
C GLY A 657 -7.29 -18.08 6.32
N PHE A 658 -7.20 -19.11 5.47
CA PHE A 658 -8.35 -19.89 5.01
C PHE A 658 -9.07 -20.60 6.15
N HIS A 659 -8.32 -21.14 7.11
CA HIS A 659 -8.84 -21.67 8.36
C HIS A 659 -9.60 -20.59 9.16
N ASN A 660 -9.03 -19.39 9.34
CA ASN A 660 -9.72 -18.32 10.06
C ASN A 660 -11.01 -17.90 9.36
N THR A 661 -11.02 -17.85 8.02
CA THR A 661 -12.23 -17.61 7.23
C THR A 661 -13.26 -18.71 7.44
N TYR A 662 -12.84 -19.98 7.46
CA TYR A 662 -13.71 -21.12 7.78
C TYR A 662 -14.32 -21.01 9.18
N VAL A 663 -13.52 -20.70 10.20
CA VAL A 663 -14.01 -20.53 11.57
C VAL A 663 -15.00 -19.38 11.67
N PHE A 664 -14.65 -18.22 11.08
CA PHE A 664 -15.55 -17.06 11.04
C PHE A 664 -16.88 -17.39 10.35
N TYR A 665 -16.84 -18.02 9.18
CA TYR A 665 -18.04 -18.37 8.44
C TYR A 665 -18.94 -19.33 9.22
N ASN A 666 -18.37 -20.35 9.87
CA ASN A 666 -19.15 -21.25 10.72
C ASN A 666 -19.73 -20.55 11.95
N GLN A 667 -19.00 -19.61 12.57
CA GLN A 667 -19.54 -18.80 13.65
C GLN A 667 -20.68 -17.91 13.17
N PHE A 668 -20.51 -17.27 12.02
CA PHE A 668 -21.54 -16.47 11.35
C PHE A 668 -22.80 -17.28 11.05
N LYS A 669 -22.66 -18.50 10.49
CA LYS A 669 -23.79 -19.39 10.19
C LYS A 669 -24.53 -19.86 11.44
N LYS A 670 -23.87 -19.94 12.61
CA LYS A 670 -24.50 -20.30 13.89
C LYS A 670 -25.31 -19.17 14.54
N ILE A 671 -25.19 -17.93 14.06
CA ILE A 671 -25.96 -16.79 14.58
C ILE A 671 -27.44 -16.88 14.16
N PHE A 672 -27.75 -17.56 13.06
CA PHE A 672 -29.06 -17.56 12.42
C PHE A 672 -29.67 -18.95 12.26
#